data_AF-A0A2U8GJ46-F1
#
_entry.id   AF-A0A2U8GJ46-F1
#
_cell.length_a   1.000
_cell.length_b   1.000
_cell.length_c   1.000
_cell.angle_alpha   90.00
_cell.angle_beta   90.00
_cell.angle_gamma   90.00
#
_symmetry.space_group_name_H-M   'P 1'
#
loop_
_entity.id
_entity.type
_entity.pdbx_description
1 polymer ?
#
loop_
_entity_poly.entity_id
_entity_poly.type
_entity_poly.pdbx_seq_one_letter_code
_entity_poly.pdbx_strand_id
1 'polypeptide(L)'
;MQTNYKQRFTNENNNGRKQSSKIKIGDIFSLKINALGPKKIGLVELNNGLTLLIPNTNLGDIVKVKLEKVFSIPSKNQKVKFQPKYALGSVVQVLKKTNMSTTTEVEIGKILDLTIKRKGPKNSGLVPISDNFTIIVPNTKVGDTVKVEITKIKPTYAFGKIVSTKNERSKISSQSQSMIDANISFAEASKRRKENEKTYKLTKNKTYNILIPSNAKSVANFFVFKLNGNLLFVKKSLGIQSGDSAKILIVRTHEKFAIAKILKLNPISNFRKDLIVKNEIKKMIESGIHYGERAIRCNANMRSYIWLRKKGRNKNRPFLKRGRHVINLLKTRLCLKKAFIQLAKYAYLGQTFLFVGTKKPAASLIARTAVLSQTAFFVNSRWLGGMLTNWKTILKSISQIRPILKEKQKVIHNLLEKRQKIKERLFNKVNMLRKKSRKLMIKGKKLIQQLQKNPNYFIQKSQQLMKLKRLFLIQSKNLMENYSNIFIKQEKILNVTKLLKEKENKLMQQKIFLKNMMQNDKNTLISFKKLFLIGQELMKLKQQTNESGTVLWAVSYEKFNQILNVRLQSEGAKEQENSIKTNSIVPSPSAEILYKILSTMKIKLDPLEMSYNKISNKQMNKSKSASSDNKNTSNKNTSNNLIISKLLDKFTLYLPFIKNYMNLLIQRLQNCNFIYEKFNQDLQQIREKLNEFSKLTNKIQKVTNNIQSQFLQQIFFFNKLNKKLRLLSSEQRLLKFLPKLRFLPTTKNKMYERVELLIKKFVDPIMNYPMDQIYDQKLRLTSKKIAATRKQKWQRLEKYFGGVTQMSKMSKAQISNNVAIIVGQQEEMNAVRECKKLGIKMFTIIDTNCNPKLSDHVIPANDDSRTSIQYILGQMLTYIRFAQKLRRKVALKKSLLFL
;
A
#
# COMPACT_ATOMS: atom_id res chain seq x y z
N MET A 1 -23.52 36.63 67.19
CA MET A 1 -22.65 37.26 66.19
C MET A 1 -21.36 36.44 66.04
N GLN A 2 -21.04 35.94 64.85
CA GLN A 2 -19.71 35.43 64.52
C GLN A 2 -19.37 35.89 63.11
N THR A 3 -18.41 36.80 63.01
CA THR A 3 -17.90 37.36 61.77
C THR A 3 -17.14 36.27 61.00
N ASN A 4 -17.76 35.72 59.96
CA ASN A 4 -17.06 34.92 58.96
C ASN A 4 -16.16 35.84 58.12
N TYR A 5 -15.06 36.32 58.70
CA TYR A 5 -13.98 36.96 57.93
C TYR A 5 -13.29 35.87 57.09
N LYS A 6 -13.83 35.62 55.90
CA LYS A 6 -13.16 34.79 54.90
C LYS A 6 -11.98 35.58 54.35
N GLN A 7 -10.76 35.01 54.40
CA GLN A 7 -9.50 35.70 54.09
C GLN A 7 -9.49 36.26 52.64
N ARG A 8 -9.23 37.56 52.50
CA ARG A 8 -9.06 38.23 51.19
C ARG A 8 -7.63 38.02 50.67
N PHE A 9 -7.50 37.91 49.35
CA PHE A 9 -6.23 37.76 48.65
C PHE A 9 -5.39 39.05 48.71
N THR A 10 -4.10 38.92 49.03
CA THR A 10 -3.06 39.85 48.59
C THR A 10 -2.09 39.08 47.69
N ASN A 11 -2.19 39.30 46.37
CA ASN A 11 -1.20 38.81 45.42
C ASN A 11 -0.08 39.84 45.37
N GLU A 12 1.14 39.49 45.77
CA GLU A 12 2.31 40.39 45.70
C GLU A 12 2.77 40.69 44.26
N ASN A 13 2.24 39.98 43.25
CA ASN A 13 2.73 40.06 41.86
C ASN A 13 1.95 40.95 40.89
N ASN A 14 1.11 41.88 41.33
CA ASN A 14 0.45 42.82 40.40
C ASN A 14 0.34 44.24 40.99
N ASN A 15 1.04 45.18 40.35
CA ASN A 15 0.79 46.61 40.49
C ASN A 15 -0.72 46.89 40.32
N GLY A 16 -1.25 47.70 41.23
CA GLY A 16 -2.67 47.80 41.57
C GLY A 16 -3.65 47.74 40.39
N ARG A 17 -4.43 46.66 40.34
CA ARG A 17 -5.78 46.62 39.75
C ARG A 17 -6.57 45.47 40.39
N LYS A 18 -7.63 45.83 41.12
CA LYS A 18 -8.56 44.89 41.78
C LYS A 18 -9.42 44.18 40.73
N GLN A 19 -9.09 42.92 40.40
CA GLN A 19 -10.00 41.99 39.73
C GLN A 19 -9.94 40.62 40.41
N SER A 20 -11.10 39.99 40.60
CA SER A 20 -11.24 38.64 41.14
C SER A 20 -10.56 37.61 40.23
N SER A 21 -9.29 37.34 40.50
CA SER A 21 -8.46 36.45 39.69
C SER A 21 -8.82 34.99 39.93
N LYS A 22 -9.01 34.24 38.83
CA LYS A 22 -9.09 32.78 38.84
C LYS A 22 -7.75 32.23 39.34
N ILE A 23 -7.78 31.53 40.47
CA ILE A 23 -6.62 30.83 41.06
C ILE A 23 -6.00 29.89 40.02
N LYS A 24 -4.69 30.02 39.76
CA LYS A 24 -3.92 29.14 38.88
C LYS A 24 -2.98 28.25 39.68
N ILE A 25 -2.60 27.14 39.07
CA ILE A 25 -1.54 26.27 39.61
C ILE A 25 -0.23 27.04 39.52
N GLY A 26 0.49 27.14 40.63
CA GLY A 26 1.76 27.87 40.76
C GLY A 26 1.67 29.18 41.55
N ASP A 27 0.47 29.71 41.81
CA ASP A 27 0.29 30.92 42.60
C ASP A 27 0.75 30.72 44.06
N ILE A 28 1.31 31.77 44.66
CA ILE A 28 1.81 31.77 46.05
C ILE A 28 0.94 32.71 46.89
N PHE A 29 0.46 32.22 48.05
CA PHE A 29 -0.44 32.94 48.94
C PHE A 29 0.07 32.92 50.37
N SER A 30 -0.08 34.03 51.12
CA SER A 30 0.04 34.05 52.57
C SER A 30 -1.32 33.74 53.22
N LEU A 31 -1.41 32.64 53.94
CA LEU A 31 -2.67 32.14 54.52
C LEU A 31 -2.49 31.76 55.99
N LYS A 32 -3.50 32.04 56.81
CA LYS A 32 -3.57 31.56 58.20
C LYS A 32 -4.37 30.26 58.26
N ILE A 33 -3.82 29.22 58.92
CA ILE A 33 -4.45 27.90 59.04
C ILE A 33 -5.64 27.95 60.02
N ASN A 34 -6.85 27.72 59.50
CA ASN A 34 -8.10 27.87 60.26
C ASN A 34 -8.60 26.59 60.92
N ALA A 35 -8.19 25.42 60.42
CA ALA A 35 -8.55 24.13 60.99
C ALA A 35 -7.47 23.09 60.73
N LEU A 36 -7.38 22.08 61.59
CA LEU A 36 -6.42 20.99 61.48
C LEU A 36 -7.14 19.66 61.21
N GLY A 37 -6.70 18.95 60.18
CA GLY A 37 -7.18 17.62 59.80
C GLY A 37 -6.17 16.51 60.15
N PRO A 38 -6.49 15.24 59.81
CA PRO A 38 -5.65 14.09 60.16
C PRO A 38 -4.26 14.20 59.53
N LYS A 39 -3.24 13.67 60.22
CA LYS A 39 -1.82 13.71 59.81
C LYS A 39 -1.23 15.12 59.66
N LYS A 40 -1.57 16.05 60.57
CA LYS A 40 -1.08 17.45 60.59
C LYS A 40 -1.29 18.20 59.26
N ILE A 41 -2.46 17.99 58.64
CA ILE A 41 -2.85 18.70 57.42
C ILE A 41 -3.67 19.93 57.81
N GLY A 42 -3.13 21.12 57.58
CA GLY A 42 -3.85 22.38 57.71
C GLY A 42 -4.89 22.55 56.63
N LEU A 43 -6.06 23.05 57.02
CA LEU A 43 -7.23 23.28 56.19
C LEU A 43 -7.55 24.78 56.16
N VAL A 44 -7.57 25.36 54.97
CA VAL A 44 -7.97 26.76 54.74
C VAL A 44 -9.11 26.80 53.75
N GLU A 45 -10.22 27.44 54.13
CA GLU A 45 -11.38 27.64 53.27
C GLU A 45 -11.31 29.05 52.65
N LEU A 46 -11.22 29.13 51.32
CA LEU A 46 -11.14 30.38 50.57
C LEU A 46 -12.52 30.96 50.24
N ASN A 47 -12.57 32.25 49.90
CA ASN A 47 -13.81 33.01 49.66
C ASN A 47 -14.69 32.43 48.54
N ASN A 48 -14.06 31.78 47.55
CA ASN A 48 -14.71 31.13 46.42
C ASN A 48 -15.22 29.70 46.72
N GLY A 49 -15.15 29.24 47.98
CA GLY A 49 -15.60 27.91 48.39
C GLY A 49 -14.58 26.79 48.16
N LEU A 50 -13.36 27.13 47.73
CA LEU A 50 -12.26 26.16 47.56
C LEU A 50 -11.59 25.88 48.92
N THR A 51 -11.48 24.61 49.30
CA THR A 51 -10.68 24.20 50.47
C THR A 51 -9.26 23.83 50.05
N LEU A 52 -8.26 24.48 50.65
CA LEU A 52 -6.84 24.16 50.48
C LEU A 52 -6.37 23.18 51.56
N LEU A 53 -5.64 22.14 51.13
CA LEU A 53 -4.99 21.14 51.98
C LEU A 53 -3.48 21.42 51.99
N ILE A 54 -2.92 21.69 53.16
CA ILE A 54 -1.52 22.08 53.34
C ILE A 54 -0.87 21.14 54.35
N PRO A 55 0.08 20.27 53.94
CA PRO A 55 0.72 19.32 54.84
C PRO A 55 1.68 20.02 55.82
N ASN A 56 1.95 19.38 56.97
CA ASN A 56 2.95 19.78 57.97
C ASN A 56 2.77 21.20 58.52
N THR A 57 1.53 21.57 58.88
CA THR A 57 1.20 22.88 59.48
C THR A 57 0.41 22.72 60.77
N ASN A 58 0.54 23.68 61.69
CA ASN A 58 -0.22 23.71 62.93
C ASN A 58 -1.41 24.68 62.83
N LEU A 59 -2.39 24.51 63.72
CA LEU A 59 -3.54 25.40 63.81
C LEU A 59 -3.09 26.82 64.20
N GLY A 60 -3.47 27.83 63.42
CA GLY A 60 -3.11 29.23 63.69
C GLY A 60 -1.84 29.74 63.00
N ASP A 61 -1.00 28.86 62.44
CA ASP A 61 0.21 29.25 61.69
C ASP A 61 -0.14 30.15 60.50
N ILE A 62 0.71 31.14 60.23
CA ILE A 62 0.65 31.96 59.02
C ILE A 62 1.75 31.50 58.08
N VAL A 63 1.37 30.91 56.95
CA VAL A 63 2.27 30.26 56.00
C VAL A 63 2.15 30.84 54.58
N LYS A 64 3.28 31.05 53.90
CA LYS A 64 3.34 31.24 52.45
C LYS A 64 3.25 29.86 51.78
N VAL A 65 2.23 29.67 50.94
CA VAL A 65 1.86 28.38 50.34
C VAL A 65 1.83 28.51 48.82
N LYS A 66 2.50 27.60 48.12
CA LYS A 66 2.44 27.47 46.67
C LYS A 66 1.43 26.42 46.26
N LEU A 67 0.57 26.76 45.31
CA LEU A 67 -0.52 25.89 44.90
C LEU A 67 -0.06 24.89 43.83
N GLU A 68 -0.12 23.59 44.13
CA GLU A 68 0.42 22.54 43.24
C GLU A 68 -0.66 21.90 42.36
N LYS A 69 -1.86 21.69 42.91
CA LYS A 69 -2.90 20.93 42.21
C LYS A 69 -4.31 21.32 42.63
N VAL A 70 -5.22 21.40 41.66
CA VAL A 70 -6.64 21.68 41.89
C VAL A 70 -7.48 20.48 41.43
N PHE A 71 -8.40 20.01 42.28
CA PHE A 71 -9.31 18.92 41.97
C PHE A 71 -10.74 19.45 41.79
N SER A 72 -11.36 19.17 40.64
CA SER A 72 -12.70 19.63 40.28
C SER A 72 -13.67 18.50 39.93
N ILE A 73 -14.96 18.71 40.21
CA ILE A 73 -16.06 17.78 39.92
C ILE A 73 -16.91 18.35 38.78
N PRO A 74 -17.42 17.51 37.85
CA PRO A 74 -18.37 17.96 36.83
C PRO A 74 -19.65 18.50 37.47
N SER A 75 -20.01 19.75 37.15
CA SER A 75 -21.21 20.40 37.69
C SER A 75 -22.47 20.01 36.90
N LYS A 76 -23.61 19.95 37.58
CA LYS A 76 -24.93 19.67 36.97
C LYS A 76 -25.52 20.88 36.21
N ASN A 77 -24.94 22.07 36.33
CA ASN A 77 -25.40 23.28 35.65
C ASN A 77 -24.66 23.54 34.33
N GLN A 78 -25.41 23.79 33.25
CA GLN A 78 -24.88 23.88 31.88
C GLN A 78 -23.89 25.04 31.61
N LYS A 79 -23.83 26.06 32.48
CA LYS A 79 -22.95 27.24 32.29
C LYS A 79 -21.51 27.07 32.85
N VAL A 80 -21.23 26.11 33.73
CA VAL A 80 -19.89 25.89 34.30
C VAL A 80 -19.55 24.41 34.25
N LYS A 81 -18.61 24.00 33.39
CA LYS A 81 -18.32 22.56 33.16
C LYS A 81 -17.74 21.84 34.38
N PHE A 82 -17.01 22.54 35.26
CA PHE A 82 -16.35 21.94 36.44
C PHE A 82 -16.35 22.93 37.61
N GLN A 83 -16.79 22.48 38.80
CA GLN A 83 -16.65 23.23 40.06
C GLN A 83 -15.46 22.67 40.85
N PRO A 84 -14.49 23.50 41.26
CA PRO A 84 -13.33 23.03 42.02
C PRO A 84 -13.77 22.69 43.46
N LYS A 85 -13.39 21.50 43.95
CA LYS A 85 -13.81 20.98 45.27
C LYS A 85 -12.76 21.25 46.34
N TYR A 86 -11.50 20.95 46.05
CA TYR A 86 -10.36 21.22 46.93
C TYR A 86 -9.07 21.34 46.12
N ALA A 87 -8.06 21.94 46.72
CA ALA A 87 -6.72 22.11 46.14
C ALA A 87 -5.64 21.69 47.14
N LEU A 88 -4.47 21.34 46.63
CA LEU A 88 -3.31 20.90 47.40
C LEU A 88 -2.18 21.91 47.19
N GLY A 89 -1.57 22.36 48.29
CA GLY A 89 -0.48 23.31 48.27
C GLY A 89 0.67 22.87 49.19
N SER A 90 1.89 23.27 48.85
CA SER A 90 3.09 23.05 49.64
C SER A 90 3.51 24.35 50.34
N VAL A 91 4.02 24.23 51.56
CA VAL A 91 4.54 25.37 52.33
C VAL A 91 5.87 25.80 51.71
N VAL A 92 5.97 27.07 51.31
CA VAL A 92 7.20 27.70 50.81
C VAL A 92 7.98 28.31 51.97
N GLN A 93 7.29 29.02 52.85
CA GLN A 93 7.89 29.69 54.01
C GLN A 93 6.85 29.83 55.13
N VAL A 94 7.26 29.63 56.38
CA VAL A 94 6.41 29.91 57.54
C VAL A 94 6.69 31.34 58.00
N LEU A 95 5.69 32.23 57.95
CA LEU A 95 5.85 33.66 58.27
C LEU A 95 5.73 33.92 59.77
N LYS A 96 4.81 33.23 60.45
CA LYS A 96 4.63 33.29 61.90
C LYS A 96 4.23 31.91 62.40
N LYS A 97 5.11 31.26 63.17
CA LYS A 97 4.74 30.09 63.97
C LYS A 97 3.99 30.56 65.19
N THR A 98 2.81 30.03 65.42
CA THR A 98 2.12 30.25 66.67
C THR A 98 2.60 29.22 67.68
N ASN A 99 3.36 29.64 68.69
CA ASN A 99 3.59 28.86 69.91
C ASN A 99 2.36 28.99 70.83
N MET A 100 1.17 28.73 70.27
CA MET A 100 0.01 28.47 71.13
C MET A 100 0.23 27.07 71.68
N SER A 101 0.73 27.02 72.92
CA SER A 101 0.53 25.86 73.79
C SER A 101 -0.94 25.51 73.70
N THR A 102 -1.21 24.35 73.12
CA THR A 102 -2.55 23.83 72.93
C THR A 102 -3.21 23.66 74.30
N THR A 103 -4.03 24.62 74.70
CA THR A 103 -5.21 24.33 75.54
C THR A 103 -6.25 23.63 74.67
N THR A 104 -5.86 22.53 74.03
CA THR A 104 -6.78 21.63 73.35
C THR A 104 -6.68 20.32 74.07
N GLU A 105 -7.62 20.07 74.98
CA GLU A 105 -7.81 18.83 75.78
C GLU A 105 -8.01 17.57 74.92
N VAL A 106 -7.82 17.69 73.61
CA VAL A 106 -8.39 16.86 72.57
C VAL A 106 -7.44 16.77 71.38
N GLU A 107 -7.01 15.56 71.03
CA GLU A 107 -6.13 15.28 69.89
C GLU A 107 -6.87 14.61 68.72
N ILE A 108 -6.39 14.83 67.49
CA ILE A 108 -6.97 14.23 66.28
C ILE A 108 -6.66 12.72 66.25
N GLY A 109 -7.69 11.90 66.11
CA GLY A 109 -7.60 10.43 66.10
C GLY A 109 -7.82 9.78 67.48
N LYS A 110 -7.89 10.57 68.56
CA LYS A 110 -8.26 10.05 69.89
C LYS A 110 -9.73 9.60 69.87
N ILE A 111 -9.98 8.42 70.43
CA ILE A 111 -11.34 7.90 70.63
C ILE A 111 -11.76 8.27 72.05
N LEU A 112 -12.87 9.00 72.16
CA LEU A 112 -13.46 9.40 73.43
C LEU A 112 -14.85 8.80 73.57
N ASP A 113 -15.20 8.42 74.80
CA ASP A 113 -16.54 7.97 75.16
C ASP A 113 -17.29 9.19 75.67
N LEU A 114 -18.23 9.70 74.85
CA LEU A 114 -18.88 10.99 75.09
C LEU A 114 -20.39 10.83 75.21
N THR A 115 -20.97 11.54 76.18
CA THR A 115 -22.43 11.64 76.36
C THR A 115 -22.95 12.92 75.73
N ILE A 116 -23.93 12.84 74.82
CA ILE A 116 -24.45 14.02 74.12
C ILE A 116 -25.33 14.88 75.06
N LYS A 117 -24.87 16.09 75.40
CA LYS A 117 -25.58 17.01 76.31
C LYS A 117 -26.59 17.92 75.62
N ARG A 118 -26.31 18.40 74.41
CA ARG A 118 -27.19 19.35 73.67
C ARG A 118 -27.37 18.94 72.22
N LYS A 119 -28.47 19.36 71.59
CA LYS A 119 -28.74 19.12 70.15
C LYS A 119 -28.22 20.29 69.32
N GLY A 120 -27.43 19.98 68.30
CA GLY A 120 -26.90 20.90 67.31
C GLY A 120 -27.60 20.85 65.95
N PRO A 121 -27.22 21.74 65.01
CA PRO A 121 -27.82 21.82 63.67
C PRO A 121 -27.56 20.54 62.84
N LYS A 122 -28.48 20.21 61.92
CA LYS A 122 -28.42 19.02 61.03
C LYS A 122 -28.32 17.67 61.78
N ASN A 123 -29.12 17.48 62.82
CA ASN A 123 -29.14 16.26 63.65
C ASN A 123 -27.75 15.91 64.22
N SER A 124 -26.98 16.90 64.68
CA SER A 124 -25.74 16.67 65.41
C SER A 124 -25.98 16.78 66.91
N GLY A 125 -25.21 16.06 67.71
CA GLY A 125 -25.06 16.26 69.14
C GLY A 125 -23.87 17.17 69.45
N LEU A 126 -24.03 18.05 70.44
CA LEU A 126 -23.00 18.93 70.96
C LEU A 126 -22.59 18.45 72.36
N VAL A 127 -21.29 18.28 72.56
CA VAL A 127 -20.67 17.88 73.82
C VAL A 127 -19.70 18.99 74.24
N PRO A 128 -20.10 19.92 75.13
CA PRO A 128 -19.15 20.86 75.73
C PRO A 128 -18.19 20.09 76.63
N ILE A 129 -16.88 20.27 76.41
CA ILE A 129 -15.81 19.69 77.25
C ILE A 129 -15.34 20.71 78.27
N SER A 130 -15.18 21.96 77.85
CA SER A 130 -14.85 23.12 78.68
C SER A 130 -15.68 24.34 78.22
N ASP A 131 -15.70 25.42 79.01
CA ASP A 131 -16.57 26.58 78.77
C ASP A 131 -16.41 27.19 77.37
N ASN A 132 -15.22 27.06 76.78
CA ASN A 132 -14.88 27.61 75.47
C ASN A 132 -14.66 26.55 74.37
N PHE A 133 -14.87 25.25 74.63
CA PHE A 133 -14.60 24.20 73.65
C PHE A 133 -15.69 23.11 73.57
N THR A 134 -16.18 22.87 72.35
CA THR A 134 -17.30 21.93 72.10
C THR A 134 -16.96 20.87 71.04
N ILE A 135 -17.37 19.62 71.26
CA ILE A 135 -17.31 18.56 70.24
C ILE A 135 -18.66 18.39 69.56
N ILE A 136 -18.64 18.38 68.23
CA ILE A 136 -19.81 18.20 67.38
C ILE A 136 -19.79 16.78 66.79
N VAL A 137 -20.81 15.99 67.10
CA VAL A 137 -20.95 14.59 66.67
C VAL A 137 -22.19 14.46 65.78
N PRO A 138 -22.10 14.01 64.52
CA PRO A 138 -23.25 13.92 63.63
C PRO A 138 -24.12 12.69 63.91
N ASN A 139 -25.43 12.81 63.67
CA ASN A 139 -26.44 11.76 63.75
C ASN A 139 -26.62 11.11 65.14
N THR A 140 -26.53 11.91 66.20
CA THR A 140 -26.77 11.47 67.59
C THR A 140 -27.93 12.21 68.22
N LYS A 141 -28.59 11.60 69.22
CA LYS A 141 -29.63 12.22 70.04
C LYS A 141 -29.05 12.65 71.39
N VAL A 142 -29.74 13.57 72.05
CA VAL A 142 -29.38 14.03 73.40
C VAL A 142 -29.59 12.86 74.36
N GLY A 143 -28.59 12.59 75.20
CA GLY A 143 -28.55 11.44 76.12
C GLY A 143 -27.76 10.22 75.62
N ASP A 144 -27.43 10.13 74.32
CA ASP A 144 -26.67 8.99 73.79
C ASP A 144 -25.21 9.00 74.31
N THR A 145 -24.74 7.87 74.84
CA THR A 145 -23.32 7.63 75.17
C THR A 145 -22.62 6.93 74.00
N VAL A 146 -21.71 7.60 73.31
CA VAL A 146 -21.16 7.12 72.03
C VAL A 146 -19.63 7.19 72.01
N LYS A 147 -19.00 6.15 71.44
CA LYS A 147 -17.58 6.10 71.09
C LYS A 147 -17.30 6.95 69.86
N VAL A 148 -16.54 8.04 70.03
CA VAL A 148 -16.33 9.06 69.01
C VAL A 148 -14.85 9.28 68.75
N GLU A 149 -14.43 9.10 67.50
CA GLU A 149 -13.09 9.42 67.01
C GLU A 149 -13.05 10.85 66.45
N ILE A 150 -12.01 11.60 66.80
CA ILE A 150 -11.93 13.03 66.47
C ILE A 150 -11.24 13.23 65.13
N THR A 151 -11.93 13.90 64.22
CA THR A 151 -11.56 13.95 62.80
C THR A 151 -11.00 15.31 62.36
N LYS A 152 -11.43 16.41 62.98
CA LYS A 152 -11.02 17.77 62.62
C LYS A 152 -11.12 18.69 63.83
N ILE A 153 -10.10 19.50 64.08
CA ILE A 153 -10.05 20.47 65.18
C ILE A 153 -10.07 21.90 64.62
N LYS A 154 -10.82 22.77 65.29
CA LYS A 154 -10.88 24.22 65.09
C LYS A 154 -10.62 24.93 66.42
N PRO A 155 -10.41 26.26 66.42
CA PRO A 155 -10.03 26.97 67.64
C PRO A 155 -10.98 26.81 68.83
N THR A 156 -12.30 26.73 68.59
CA THR A 156 -13.32 26.68 69.66
C THR A 156 -14.19 25.42 69.62
N TYR A 157 -13.93 24.49 68.69
CA TYR A 157 -14.70 23.24 68.60
C TYR A 157 -13.98 22.17 67.77
N ALA A 158 -14.36 20.91 67.96
CA ALA A 158 -13.89 19.77 67.16
C ALA A 158 -15.03 18.95 66.56
N PHE A 159 -14.76 18.25 65.46
CA PHE A 159 -15.71 17.32 64.84
C PHE A 159 -15.35 15.87 65.14
N GLY A 160 -16.29 15.14 65.72
CA GLY A 160 -16.19 13.72 66.01
C GLY A 160 -16.97 12.85 65.03
N LYS A 161 -16.53 11.61 64.84
CA LYS A 161 -17.24 10.58 64.08
C LYS A 161 -17.47 9.36 64.96
N ILE A 162 -18.69 8.83 64.93
CA ILE A 162 -19.06 7.62 65.67
C ILE A 162 -18.26 6.41 65.15
N VAL A 163 -17.56 5.72 66.04
CA VAL A 163 -16.86 4.46 65.79
C VAL A 163 -17.84 3.32 66.10
N SER A 164 -18.54 2.83 65.07
CA SER A 164 -19.42 1.67 65.23
C SER A 164 -18.60 0.41 65.48
N THR A 165 -18.83 -0.27 66.61
CA THR A 165 -18.47 -1.68 66.76
C THR A 165 -19.16 -2.46 65.64
N LYS A 166 -18.44 -3.39 65.00
CA LYS A 166 -19.01 -4.27 63.99
C LYS A 166 -19.95 -5.26 64.68
N ASN A 167 -21.17 -4.83 64.94
CA ASN A 167 -22.41 -5.57 65.09
C ASN A 167 -23.47 -4.52 65.37
N GLU A 168 -24.69 -4.71 64.88
CA GLU A 168 -25.79 -3.72 64.89
C GLU A 168 -25.78 -2.68 63.75
N ARG A 169 -25.95 -3.20 62.53
CA ARG A 169 -26.83 -2.54 61.54
C ARG A 169 -27.96 -3.48 61.16
N SER A 170 -28.71 -3.88 62.19
CA SER A 170 -29.96 -4.61 62.09
C SER A 170 -30.93 -4.03 63.12
N LYS A 171 -31.47 -2.84 62.82
CA LYS A 171 -32.68 -2.25 63.40
C LYS A 171 -32.83 -0.84 62.81
N ILE A 172 -33.52 -0.74 61.68
CA ILE A 172 -34.36 0.38 61.22
C ILE A 172 -35.05 -0.13 59.95
N SER A 173 -36.23 -0.71 60.15
CA SER A 173 -37.40 -0.74 59.25
C SER A 173 -38.35 -1.86 59.69
N SER A 174 -38.72 -1.85 60.98
CA SER A 174 -39.92 -2.51 61.47
C SER A 174 -41.14 -1.75 60.95
N GLN A 175 -41.53 -2.03 59.71
CA GLN A 175 -42.87 -1.75 59.14
C GLN A 175 -42.91 -2.28 57.71
N SER A 176 -42.85 -3.61 57.55
CA SER A 176 -43.36 -4.38 56.40
C SER A 176 -42.89 -5.84 56.50
N GLN A 177 -43.22 -6.49 57.62
CA GLN A 177 -42.92 -7.91 57.78
C GLN A 177 -44.03 -8.61 58.56
N SER A 178 -45.25 -8.48 58.05
CA SER A 178 -46.42 -9.26 58.45
C SER A 178 -47.25 -9.61 57.22
N MET A 179 -46.61 -10.15 56.19
CA MET A 179 -47.21 -10.92 55.10
C MET A 179 -46.05 -11.52 54.31
N ILE A 180 -45.60 -12.71 54.69
CA ILE A 180 -44.98 -13.79 53.90
C ILE A 180 -44.50 -14.80 54.97
N ASP A 181 -45.45 -15.40 55.67
CA ASP A 181 -45.28 -16.70 56.32
C ASP A 181 -46.22 -17.65 55.59
N ALA A 182 -45.68 -18.25 54.52
CA ALA A 182 -46.17 -19.49 53.94
C ALA A 182 -45.09 -19.97 52.96
N ASN A 183 -44.63 -21.20 53.18
CA ASN A 183 -43.63 -21.96 52.42
C ASN A 183 -42.19 -21.89 52.95
N ILE A 184 -42.04 -22.36 54.19
CA ILE A 184 -40.82 -23.03 54.67
C ILE A 184 -41.09 -24.54 54.60
N SER A 185 -40.35 -25.23 53.73
CA SER A 185 -40.07 -26.67 53.85
C SER A 185 -38.57 -26.83 53.72
N PHE A 186 -37.98 -27.70 54.54
CA PHE A 186 -36.55 -27.97 54.78
C PHE A 186 -35.92 -27.22 55.95
N ALA A 187 -36.47 -27.48 57.15
CA ALA A 187 -35.73 -27.54 58.39
C ALA A 187 -35.48 -29.02 58.73
N GLU A 188 -34.41 -29.61 58.19
CA GLU A 188 -33.96 -30.96 58.59
C GLU A 188 -32.51 -31.19 58.15
N ALA A 189 -31.57 -30.44 58.74
CA ALA A 189 -30.13 -30.74 58.62
C ALA A 189 -29.26 -29.99 59.65
N SER A 190 -29.76 -29.70 60.86
CA SER A 190 -28.98 -29.02 61.90
C SER A 190 -29.00 -29.74 63.24
N LYS A 191 -28.90 -31.07 63.19
CA LYS A 191 -28.44 -31.92 64.29
C LYS A 191 -27.59 -33.04 63.71
N ARG A 192 -26.33 -32.75 63.40
CA ARG A 192 -25.21 -33.71 63.39
C ARG A 192 -23.89 -32.99 63.13
N ARG A 193 -22.97 -33.18 64.08
CA ARG A 193 -21.50 -33.13 63.95
C ARG A 193 -20.80 -31.77 64.02
N LYS A 194 -20.38 -31.44 65.25
CA LYS A 194 -18.93 -31.29 65.53
C LYS A 194 -18.24 -32.56 65.00
N GLU A 195 -17.48 -32.46 63.91
CA GLU A 195 -16.43 -33.41 63.49
C GLU A 195 -15.83 -32.93 62.16
N ASN A 196 -14.52 -32.71 62.19
CA ASN A 196 -13.56 -32.71 61.08
C ASN A 196 -13.65 -31.58 60.03
N GLU A 197 -12.56 -30.81 59.94
CA GLU A 197 -12.14 -30.05 58.77
C GLU A 197 -11.97 -30.99 57.54
N LYS A 198 -13.07 -31.39 56.91
CA LYS A 198 -12.99 -32.04 55.59
C LYS A 198 -12.73 -30.98 54.53
N THR A 199 -11.49 -30.93 54.07
CA THR A 199 -11.09 -30.21 52.86
C THR A 199 -11.89 -30.73 51.65
N TYR A 200 -12.92 -30.00 51.24
CA TYR A 200 -13.71 -30.37 50.05
C TYR A 200 -12.84 -30.28 48.78
N LYS A 201 -12.28 -31.42 48.34
CA LYS A 201 -11.58 -31.54 47.06
C LYS A 201 -12.60 -31.34 45.94
N LEU A 202 -12.38 -30.35 45.07
CA LEU A 202 -13.25 -30.08 43.93
C LEU A 202 -13.18 -31.27 42.95
N THR A 203 -14.30 -31.94 42.71
CA THR A 203 -14.35 -33.12 41.83
C THR A 203 -14.84 -32.77 40.44
N LYS A 204 -14.27 -33.40 39.42
CA LYS A 204 -14.67 -33.26 38.01
C LYS A 204 -16.15 -33.60 37.84
N ASN A 205 -16.84 -32.86 36.96
CA ASN A 205 -18.26 -32.98 36.62
C ASN A 205 -19.29 -32.71 37.74
N LYS A 206 -18.87 -32.28 38.94
CA LYS A 206 -19.82 -31.80 39.97
C LYS A 206 -20.11 -30.31 39.81
N THR A 207 -21.32 -29.92 40.22
CA THR A 207 -21.75 -28.51 40.24
C THR A 207 -21.63 -27.90 41.63
N TYR A 208 -21.14 -26.67 41.71
CA TYR A 208 -20.97 -25.92 42.95
C TYR A 208 -21.59 -24.53 42.81
N ASN A 209 -22.17 -24.02 43.89
CA ASN A 209 -22.60 -22.63 43.97
C ASN A 209 -21.44 -21.81 44.55
N ILE A 210 -20.88 -20.90 43.76
CA ILE A 210 -19.70 -20.13 44.16
C ILE A 210 -19.96 -18.64 43.99
N LEU A 211 -19.53 -17.86 44.98
CA LEU A 211 -19.42 -16.41 44.90
C LEU A 211 -18.08 -16.05 44.27
N ILE A 212 -18.09 -15.36 43.13
CA ILE A 212 -16.84 -14.87 42.53
C ILE A 212 -16.34 -13.70 43.38
N PRO A 213 -15.14 -13.76 43.99
CA PRO A 213 -14.63 -12.68 44.82
C PRO A 213 -14.53 -11.36 44.05
N SER A 214 -14.78 -10.23 44.71
CA SER A 214 -14.58 -8.90 44.13
C SER A 214 -13.13 -8.68 43.65
N ASN A 215 -12.18 -9.35 44.31
CA ASN A 215 -10.74 -9.20 44.08
C ASN A 215 -10.20 -10.27 43.12
N ALA A 216 -11.07 -11.06 42.48
CA ALA A 216 -10.64 -12.14 41.57
C ALA A 216 -9.85 -11.59 40.39
N LYS A 217 -8.66 -12.15 40.14
CA LYS A 217 -7.80 -11.75 39.02
C LYS A 217 -8.42 -12.22 37.71
N SER A 218 -8.40 -11.36 36.70
CA SER A 218 -8.93 -11.66 35.38
C SER A 218 -7.79 -12.02 34.43
N VAL A 219 -7.67 -13.29 34.04
CA VAL A 219 -6.67 -13.74 33.07
C VAL A 219 -7.39 -14.25 31.82
N ALA A 220 -7.18 -13.56 30.70
CA ALA A 220 -7.90 -13.80 29.44
C ALA A 220 -9.43 -13.89 29.65
N ASN A 221 -10.03 -15.06 29.39
CA ASN A 221 -11.45 -15.34 29.51
C ASN A 221 -11.83 -16.07 30.82
N PHE A 222 -10.99 -16.03 31.86
CA PHE A 222 -11.27 -16.69 33.13
C PHE A 222 -11.21 -15.69 34.31
N PHE A 223 -12.06 -15.92 35.31
CA PHE A 223 -11.84 -15.43 36.67
C PHE A 223 -10.96 -16.43 37.41
N VAL A 224 -9.89 -15.92 38.03
CA VAL A 224 -8.90 -16.71 38.73
C VAL A 224 -8.86 -16.26 40.18
N PHE A 225 -9.16 -17.18 41.07
CA PHE A 225 -9.06 -16.98 42.51
C PHE A 225 -8.75 -18.30 43.21
N LYS A 226 -8.15 -18.23 44.40
CA LYS A 226 -7.85 -19.41 45.21
C LYS A 226 -9.11 -19.82 45.97
N LEU A 227 -9.39 -21.12 46.00
CA LEU A 227 -10.45 -21.73 46.80
C LEU A 227 -9.86 -22.97 47.46
N ASN A 228 -9.78 -22.97 48.80
CA ASN A 228 -9.17 -24.03 49.62
C ASN A 228 -7.74 -24.42 49.16
N GLY A 229 -6.88 -23.42 48.93
CA GLY A 229 -5.50 -23.63 48.48
C GLY A 229 -5.30 -23.84 46.97
N ASN A 230 -6.33 -24.32 46.26
CA ASN A 230 -6.26 -24.60 44.82
C ASN A 230 -6.73 -23.41 43.97
N LEU A 231 -6.08 -23.21 42.82
CA LEU A 231 -6.44 -22.15 41.87
C LEU A 231 -7.69 -22.56 41.08
N LEU A 232 -8.78 -21.80 41.17
CA LEU A 232 -9.99 -22.03 40.40
C LEU A 232 -10.05 -21.07 39.20
N PHE A 233 -10.12 -21.63 38.00
CA PHE A 233 -10.31 -20.92 36.75
C PHE A 233 -11.76 -21.03 36.30
N VAL A 234 -12.57 -20.00 36.56
CA VAL A 234 -13.98 -19.96 36.15
C VAL A 234 -14.11 -19.24 34.83
N LYS A 235 -14.57 -19.92 33.78
CA LYS A 235 -14.75 -19.34 32.45
C LYS A 235 -15.79 -18.22 32.46
N LYS A 236 -15.39 -17.02 32.08
CA LYS A 236 -16.26 -15.84 31.93
C LYS A 236 -17.32 -16.12 30.87
N SER A 237 -18.53 -16.38 31.33
CA SER A 237 -19.68 -16.72 30.51
C SER A 237 -20.95 -16.20 31.18
N LEU A 238 -22.03 -16.02 30.40
CA LEU A 238 -23.31 -15.47 30.87
C LEU A 238 -23.25 -14.03 31.46
N GLY A 239 -22.18 -13.27 31.22
CA GLY A 239 -22.10 -11.85 31.60
C GLY A 239 -21.82 -11.57 33.08
N ILE A 240 -21.31 -12.57 33.81
CA ILE A 240 -21.02 -12.44 35.24
C ILE A 240 -19.89 -11.44 35.55
N GLN A 241 -20.03 -10.68 36.65
CA GLN A 241 -19.02 -9.77 37.16
C GLN A 241 -18.40 -10.30 38.47
N SER A 242 -17.25 -9.75 38.85
CA SER A 242 -16.65 -9.99 40.16
C SER A 242 -17.61 -9.52 41.26
N GLY A 243 -17.93 -10.39 42.21
CA GLY A 243 -18.93 -10.16 43.27
C GLY A 243 -20.29 -10.81 43.03
N ASP A 244 -20.51 -11.48 41.89
CA ASP A 244 -21.74 -12.21 41.60
C ASP A 244 -21.64 -13.69 42.03
N SER A 245 -22.78 -14.28 42.40
CA SER A 245 -22.88 -15.71 42.68
C SER A 245 -23.39 -16.50 41.46
N ALA A 246 -22.78 -17.66 41.22
CA ALA A 246 -23.13 -18.53 40.10
C ALA A 246 -23.02 -20.00 40.45
N LYS A 247 -23.86 -20.79 39.81
CA LYS A 247 -23.73 -22.24 39.75
C LYS A 247 -22.73 -22.59 38.65
N ILE A 248 -21.60 -23.15 39.05
CA ILE A 248 -20.51 -23.57 38.17
C ILE A 248 -20.44 -25.10 38.10
N LEU A 249 -19.95 -25.62 36.99
CA LEU A 249 -19.62 -27.03 36.77
C LEU A 249 -18.10 -27.15 36.64
N ILE A 250 -17.48 -28.02 37.43
CA ILE A 250 -16.06 -28.30 37.28
C ILE A 250 -15.86 -29.17 36.04
N VAL A 251 -15.13 -28.67 35.04
CA VAL A 251 -14.87 -29.36 33.77
C VAL A 251 -13.59 -30.18 33.84
N ARG A 252 -12.56 -29.64 34.50
CA ARG A 252 -11.26 -30.30 34.70
C ARG A 252 -10.73 -30.03 36.09
N THR A 253 -10.06 -31.02 36.66
CA THR A 253 -9.40 -30.96 37.97
C THR A 253 -7.97 -31.45 37.81
N HIS A 254 -7.01 -30.67 38.29
CA HIS A 254 -5.62 -31.05 38.48
C HIS A 254 -5.26 -30.85 39.96
N GLU A 255 -4.07 -31.31 40.35
CA GLU A 255 -3.61 -31.25 41.75
C GLU A 255 -3.61 -29.83 42.33
N LYS A 256 -3.17 -28.83 41.55
CA LYS A 256 -3.02 -27.43 42.00
C LYS A 256 -4.10 -26.47 41.49
N PHE A 257 -4.92 -26.88 40.52
CA PHE A 257 -5.95 -26.02 39.94
C PHE A 257 -7.14 -26.78 39.36
N ALA A 258 -8.29 -26.12 39.28
CA ALA A 258 -9.49 -26.63 38.64
C ALA A 258 -10.05 -25.63 37.64
N ILE A 259 -10.65 -26.11 36.56
CA ILE A 259 -11.31 -25.30 35.54
C ILE A 259 -12.80 -25.54 35.62
N ALA A 260 -13.58 -24.47 35.71
CA ALA A 260 -15.02 -24.50 35.79
C ALA A 260 -15.70 -23.72 34.67
N LYS A 261 -16.87 -24.20 34.26
CA LYS A 261 -17.80 -23.53 33.35
C LYS A 261 -19.03 -23.08 34.13
N ILE A 262 -19.56 -21.90 33.83
CA ILE A 262 -20.78 -21.41 34.47
C ILE A 262 -22.00 -22.06 33.81
N LEU A 263 -22.92 -22.60 34.61
CA LEU A 263 -24.19 -23.15 34.14
C LEU A 263 -25.33 -22.13 34.28
N LYS A 264 -25.47 -21.52 35.46
CA LYS A 264 -26.59 -20.63 35.79
C LYS A 264 -26.10 -19.52 36.71
N LEU A 265 -26.54 -18.29 36.45
CA LEU A 265 -26.39 -17.19 37.42
C LEU A 265 -27.38 -17.42 38.56
N ASN A 266 -26.96 -17.23 39.81
CA ASN A 266 -27.93 -17.18 40.90
C ASN A 266 -28.87 -15.98 40.69
N PRO A 267 -30.13 -16.07 41.14
CA PRO A 267 -31.09 -15.00 40.95
C PRO A 267 -30.52 -13.69 41.47
N ILE A 268 -30.42 -12.70 40.58
CA ILE A 268 -30.05 -11.32 40.89
C ILE A 268 -30.89 -10.86 42.09
N SER A 269 -30.26 -10.21 43.08
CA SER A 269 -30.98 -9.67 44.25
C SER A 269 -32.18 -8.82 43.81
N ASN A 270 -33.28 -8.86 44.54
CA ASN A 270 -34.51 -8.12 44.17
C ASN A 270 -34.19 -6.62 43.96
N PHE A 271 -33.35 -6.05 44.81
CA PHE A 271 -32.82 -4.69 44.66
C PHE A 271 -32.18 -4.42 43.29
N ARG A 272 -31.33 -5.33 42.80
CA ARG A 272 -30.69 -5.17 41.49
C ARG A 272 -31.69 -5.36 40.34
N LYS A 273 -32.69 -6.24 40.47
CA LYS A 273 -33.78 -6.37 39.48
C LYS A 273 -34.57 -5.06 39.38
N ASP A 274 -34.90 -4.47 40.52
CA ASP A 274 -35.62 -3.20 40.57
C ASP A 274 -34.78 -2.05 39.99
N LEU A 275 -33.47 -2.04 40.26
CA LEU A 275 -32.54 -1.08 39.67
C LEU A 275 -32.49 -1.19 38.14
N ILE A 276 -32.46 -2.41 37.59
CA ILE A 276 -32.50 -2.65 36.15
C ILE A 276 -33.80 -2.13 35.56
N VAL A 277 -34.95 -2.50 36.15
CA VAL A 277 -36.27 -2.05 35.70
C VAL A 277 -36.39 -0.52 35.77
N LYS A 278 -35.91 0.11 36.85
CA LYS A 278 -35.88 1.57 37.01
C LYS A 278 -35.03 2.24 35.94
N ASN A 279 -33.87 1.67 35.61
CA ASN A 279 -33.00 2.18 34.56
C ASN A 279 -33.61 2.02 33.16
N GLU A 280 -34.31 0.92 32.88
CA GLU A 280 -35.05 0.73 31.62
C GLU A 280 -36.19 1.74 31.48
N ILE A 281 -37.01 1.90 32.52
CA ILE A 281 -38.11 2.87 32.54
C ILE A 281 -37.57 4.28 32.38
N LYS A 282 -36.45 4.62 33.04
CA LYS A 282 -35.80 5.93 32.88
C LYS A 282 -35.45 6.20 31.42
N LYS A 283 -34.88 5.22 30.70
CA LYS A 283 -34.61 5.34 29.26
C LYS A 283 -35.89 5.46 28.43
N MET A 284 -36.95 4.76 28.80
CA MET A 284 -38.26 4.87 28.14
C MET A 284 -38.89 6.26 28.33
N ILE A 285 -38.71 6.87 29.50
CA ILE A 285 -39.14 8.24 29.77
C ILE A 285 -38.31 9.22 28.94
N GLU A 286 -36.98 9.10 28.96
CA GLU A 286 -36.05 9.96 28.20
C GLU A 286 -36.32 9.92 26.69
N SER A 287 -36.72 8.76 26.15
CA SER A 287 -37.06 8.58 24.73
C SER A 287 -38.48 9.05 24.36
N GLY A 288 -39.31 9.42 25.34
CA GLY A 288 -40.66 9.97 25.10
C GLY A 288 -41.74 8.93 24.80
N ILE A 289 -41.54 7.66 25.18
CA ILE A 289 -42.49 6.55 24.93
C ILE A 289 -43.82 6.72 25.68
N HIS A 290 -43.79 7.40 26.82
CA HIS A 290 -44.92 7.53 27.75
C HIS A 290 -45.99 8.53 27.32
N TYR A 291 -45.70 9.40 26.35
CA TYR A 291 -46.68 10.34 25.85
C TYR A 291 -47.72 9.60 25.00
N GLY A 292 -49.00 9.87 25.24
CA GLY A 292 -50.06 9.47 24.32
C GLY A 292 -50.71 10.64 23.62
N GLU A 293 -51.66 10.33 22.77
CA GLU A 293 -52.52 11.29 22.07
C GLU A 293 -53.51 12.02 23.03
N ARG A 294 -54.13 13.09 22.53
CA ARG A 294 -55.21 13.83 23.19
C ARG A 294 -56.34 12.91 23.65
N ALA A 295 -56.89 13.18 24.83
CA ALA A 295 -57.94 12.35 25.44
C ALA A 295 -59.18 12.17 24.55
N ILE A 296 -59.55 13.22 23.80
CA ILE A 296 -60.70 13.23 22.88
C ILE A 296 -60.56 12.17 21.77
N ARG A 297 -59.33 11.87 21.33
CA ARG A 297 -59.06 10.89 20.27
C ARG A 297 -58.76 9.50 20.80
N CYS A 298 -58.86 9.29 22.12
CA CYS A 298 -58.48 8.02 22.73
C CYS A 298 -59.48 6.92 22.40
N ASN A 299 -58.97 5.75 22.02
CA ASN A 299 -59.79 4.57 21.86
C ASN A 299 -60.09 3.92 23.22
N ALA A 300 -61.35 3.56 23.48
CA ALA A 300 -61.76 2.94 24.74
C ALA A 300 -60.98 1.65 25.08
N ASN A 301 -60.62 0.86 24.06
CA ASN A 301 -59.85 -0.39 24.25
C ASN A 301 -58.42 -0.14 24.78
N MET A 302 -57.91 1.10 24.72
CA MET A 302 -56.59 1.47 25.27
C MET A 302 -56.59 1.70 26.78
N ARG A 303 -57.75 1.70 27.45
CA ARG A 303 -57.86 1.91 28.90
C ARG A 303 -56.92 1.02 29.72
N SER A 304 -56.74 -0.23 29.30
CA SER A 304 -55.85 -1.18 29.98
C SER A 304 -54.37 -0.83 29.86
N TYR A 305 -53.95 -0.02 28.90
CA TYR A 305 -52.55 0.37 28.67
C TYR A 305 -52.23 1.79 29.13
N ILE A 306 -53.25 2.56 29.54
CA ILE A 306 -53.11 3.92 30.07
C ILE A 306 -52.76 3.86 31.56
N TRP A 307 -52.00 4.85 32.03
CA TRP A 307 -51.69 5.03 33.44
C TRP A 307 -52.94 5.53 34.19
N LEU A 308 -53.42 4.77 35.17
CA LEU A 308 -54.55 5.14 36.02
C LEU A 308 -54.06 5.79 37.32
N ARG A 309 -54.83 6.75 37.85
CA ARG A 309 -54.56 7.36 39.16
C ARG A 309 -54.79 6.33 40.27
N LYS A 310 -53.79 6.18 41.15
CA LYS A 310 -53.81 5.19 42.26
C LYS A 310 -54.36 5.73 43.58
N LYS A 311 -54.37 7.05 43.79
CA LYS A 311 -54.75 7.71 45.05
C LYS A 311 -55.67 8.91 44.81
N GLY A 312 -56.51 9.24 45.80
CA GLY A 312 -57.44 10.37 45.81
C GLY A 312 -58.83 10.06 45.25
N ARG A 313 -59.73 11.06 45.27
CA ARG A 313 -61.14 10.96 44.81
C ARG A 313 -61.30 10.47 43.36
N ASN A 314 -60.29 10.70 42.52
CA ASN A 314 -60.24 10.27 41.11
C ASN A 314 -59.52 8.92 40.92
N LYS A 315 -59.61 7.99 41.87
CA LYS A 315 -59.02 6.65 41.75
C LYS A 315 -59.57 5.94 40.51
N ASN A 316 -58.73 5.18 39.81
CA ASN A 316 -59.09 4.44 38.58
C ASN A 316 -59.45 5.30 37.36
N ARG A 317 -59.42 6.64 37.45
CA ARG A 317 -59.52 7.52 36.27
C ARG A 317 -58.17 7.61 35.52
N PRO A 318 -58.17 7.73 34.18
CA PRO A 318 -56.97 7.95 33.40
C PRO A 318 -56.18 9.17 33.85
N PHE A 319 -54.86 9.03 33.96
CA PHE A 319 -53.99 10.15 34.26
C PHE A 319 -53.76 10.99 33.00
N LEU A 320 -54.10 12.28 33.10
CA LEU A 320 -53.97 13.25 32.03
C LEU A 320 -52.86 14.24 32.37
N LYS A 321 -52.00 14.54 31.39
CA LYS A 321 -50.98 15.58 31.48
C LYS A 321 -51.13 16.51 30.30
N ARG A 322 -51.50 17.78 30.55
CA ARG A 322 -51.80 18.78 29.49
C ARG A 322 -52.83 18.28 28.47
N GLY A 323 -53.91 17.64 28.95
CA GLY A 323 -54.99 17.11 28.10
C GLY A 323 -54.66 15.83 27.31
N ARG A 324 -53.48 15.23 27.50
CA ARG A 324 -53.06 13.98 26.84
C ARG A 324 -53.01 12.81 27.82
N HIS A 325 -53.31 11.62 27.35
CA HIS A 325 -53.13 10.41 28.15
C HIS A 325 -51.64 10.08 28.32
N VAL A 326 -51.31 9.45 29.45
CA VAL A 326 -49.98 8.92 29.70
C VAL A 326 -50.02 7.40 29.60
N ILE A 327 -49.17 6.83 28.75
CA ILE A 327 -49.05 5.39 28.54
C ILE A 327 -48.34 4.75 29.73
N ASN A 328 -48.83 3.60 30.18
CA ASN A 328 -48.24 2.86 31.28
C ASN A 328 -46.96 2.11 30.84
N LEU A 329 -45.81 2.70 31.12
CA LEU A 329 -44.50 2.15 30.77
C LEU A 329 -44.19 0.77 31.37
N LEU A 330 -44.78 0.42 32.52
CA LEU A 330 -44.60 -0.92 33.10
C LEU A 330 -45.26 -1.98 32.21
N LYS A 331 -46.47 -1.67 31.71
CA LYS A 331 -47.18 -2.52 30.76
C LYS A 331 -46.47 -2.52 29.41
N THR A 332 -46.00 -1.37 28.92
CA THR A 332 -45.17 -1.28 27.71
C THR A 332 -43.95 -2.18 27.79
N ARG A 333 -43.20 -2.16 28.91
CA ARG A 333 -42.02 -3.02 29.11
C ARG A 333 -42.36 -4.51 29.04
N LEU A 334 -43.45 -4.93 29.67
CA LEU A 334 -43.92 -6.32 29.61
C LEU A 334 -44.29 -6.73 28.18
N CYS A 335 -45.03 -5.87 27.49
CA CYS A 335 -45.42 -6.07 26.10
C CYS A 335 -44.20 -6.14 25.17
N LEU A 336 -43.25 -5.23 25.30
CA LEU A 336 -41.98 -5.23 24.56
C LEU A 336 -41.19 -6.52 24.80
N LYS A 337 -41.09 -7.00 26.04
CA LYS A 337 -40.41 -8.26 26.35
C LYS A 337 -41.07 -9.44 25.64
N LYS A 338 -42.40 -9.56 25.73
CA LYS A 338 -43.16 -10.61 25.03
C LYS A 338 -42.97 -10.51 23.51
N ALA A 339 -43.07 -9.30 22.97
CA ALA A 339 -42.92 -9.03 21.55
C ALA A 339 -41.52 -9.41 21.05
N PHE A 340 -40.45 -8.99 21.73
CA PHE A 340 -39.07 -9.29 21.32
C PHE A 340 -38.73 -10.78 21.38
N ILE A 341 -39.24 -11.51 22.37
CA ILE A 341 -39.06 -12.97 22.44
C ILE A 341 -39.68 -13.63 21.22
N GLN A 342 -40.93 -13.28 20.90
CA GLN A 342 -41.62 -13.88 19.75
C GLN A 342 -40.98 -13.47 18.42
N LEU A 343 -40.59 -12.20 18.29
CA LEU A 343 -39.93 -11.66 17.12
C LEU A 343 -38.55 -12.30 16.90
N ALA A 344 -37.79 -12.57 17.97
CA ALA A 344 -36.56 -13.35 17.91
C ALA A 344 -36.81 -14.81 17.51
N LYS A 345 -37.90 -15.43 17.97
CA LYS A 345 -38.31 -16.79 17.56
C LYS A 345 -38.57 -16.85 16.05
N TYR A 346 -39.35 -15.93 15.50
CA TYR A 346 -39.61 -15.84 14.05
C TYR A 346 -38.31 -15.62 13.24
N ALA A 347 -37.43 -14.75 13.72
CA ALA A 347 -36.13 -14.51 13.08
C ALA A 347 -35.22 -15.75 13.11
N TYR A 348 -35.26 -16.53 14.19
CA TYR A 348 -34.52 -17.79 14.32
C TYR A 348 -35.08 -18.86 13.35
N LEU A 349 -36.40 -18.95 13.21
CA LEU A 349 -37.10 -19.80 12.24
C LEU A 349 -36.86 -19.37 10.79
N GLY A 350 -36.31 -18.17 10.57
CA GLY A 350 -35.89 -17.68 9.26
C GLY A 350 -37.02 -17.06 8.47
N GLN A 351 -38.10 -16.67 9.16
CA GLN A 351 -39.16 -15.88 8.55
C GLN A 351 -38.65 -14.48 8.20
N THR A 352 -39.25 -13.92 7.16
CA THR A 352 -38.96 -12.57 6.67
C THR A 352 -39.91 -11.55 7.30
N PHE A 353 -39.42 -10.33 7.48
CA PHE A 353 -40.16 -9.27 8.15
C PHE A 353 -40.62 -8.19 7.16
N LEU A 354 -41.79 -7.62 7.36
CA LEU A 354 -42.30 -6.49 6.58
C LEU A 354 -42.51 -5.30 7.52
N PHE A 355 -41.63 -4.29 7.43
CA PHE A 355 -41.78 -3.07 8.21
C PHE A 355 -42.66 -2.05 7.48
N VAL A 356 -43.74 -1.60 8.11
CA VAL A 356 -44.70 -0.67 7.52
C VAL A 356 -44.84 0.56 8.41
N GLY A 357 -44.72 1.74 7.80
CA GLY A 357 -45.05 3.00 8.47
C GLY A 357 -44.69 4.20 7.62
N THR A 358 -45.73 4.91 7.20
CA THR A 358 -45.67 6.05 6.28
C THR A 358 -45.67 7.39 7.02
N LYS A 359 -45.94 7.38 8.33
CA LYS A 359 -45.78 8.56 9.21
C LYS A 359 -44.40 9.19 9.00
N LYS A 360 -44.35 10.52 8.82
CA LYS A 360 -43.10 11.31 8.68
C LYS A 360 -42.01 10.95 9.74
N PRO A 361 -42.30 10.85 11.05
CA PRO A 361 -41.29 10.46 12.04
C PRO A 361 -40.78 9.02 11.88
N ALA A 362 -41.59 8.11 11.34
CA ALA A 362 -41.29 6.68 11.22
C ALA A 362 -40.62 6.30 9.89
N ALA A 363 -41.04 6.93 8.78
CA ALA A 363 -40.69 6.54 7.40
C ALA A 363 -39.18 6.30 7.18
N SER A 364 -38.35 7.25 7.60
CA SER A 364 -36.88 7.13 7.44
C SER A 364 -36.26 6.05 8.34
N LEU A 365 -36.82 5.85 9.55
CA LEU A 365 -36.32 4.88 10.52
C LEU A 365 -36.68 3.45 10.10
N ILE A 366 -37.89 3.26 9.55
CA ILE A 366 -38.37 1.98 9.02
C ILE A 366 -37.50 1.51 7.86
N ALA A 367 -37.28 2.37 6.86
CA ALA A 367 -36.39 2.04 5.75
C ALA A 367 -34.98 1.65 6.25
N ARG A 368 -34.42 2.44 7.18
CA ARG A 368 -33.10 2.18 7.75
C ARG A 368 -33.05 0.86 8.51
N THR A 369 -34.05 0.57 9.34
CA THR A 369 -34.06 -0.62 10.20
C THR A 369 -34.27 -1.90 9.40
N ALA A 370 -35.15 -1.88 8.40
CA ALA A 370 -35.33 -2.99 7.47
C ALA A 370 -34.04 -3.32 6.71
N VAL A 371 -33.38 -2.31 6.11
CA VAL A 371 -32.10 -2.49 5.41
C VAL A 371 -31.02 -3.09 6.33
N LEU A 372 -30.92 -2.61 7.57
CA LEU A 372 -29.95 -3.12 8.54
C LEU A 372 -30.24 -4.55 9.01
N SER A 373 -31.48 -5.02 8.90
CA SER A 373 -31.89 -6.38 9.30
C SER A 373 -31.58 -7.45 8.25
N GLN A 374 -31.23 -7.07 7.02
CA GLN A 374 -30.87 -7.92 5.87
C GLN A 374 -31.98 -8.83 5.31
N THR A 375 -32.93 -9.29 6.13
CA THR A 375 -34.01 -10.22 5.73
C THR A 375 -35.39 -9.59 5.83
N ALA A 376 -35.46 -8.26 5.83
CA ALA A 376 -36.72 -7.54 5.92
C ALA A 376 -36.96 -6.62 4.74
N PHE A 377 -38.23 -6.47 4.44
CA PHE A 377 -38.79 -5.56 3.46
C PHE A 377 -39.41 -4.38 4.17
N PHE A 378 -39.66 -3.29 3.44
CA PHE A 378 -40.31 -2.13 4.04
C PHE A 378 -41.21 -1.37 3.08
N VAL A 379 -42.20 -0.69 3.68
CA VAL A 379 -43.04 0.33 3.04
C VAL A 379 -43.03 1.54 3.94
N ASN A 380 -42.43 2.64 3.46
CA ASN A 380 -42.23 3.86 4.25
C ASN A 380 -42.89 5.11 3.66
N SER A 381 -43.54 5.00 2.50
CA SER A 381 -44.04 6.15 1.75
C SER A 381 -45.57 6.19 1.69
N ARG A 382 -46.21 5.23 1.03
CA ARG A 382 -47.66 5.04 1.02
C ARG A 382 -47.96 3.55 0.85
N TRP A 383 -48.87 3.02 1.67
CA TRP A 383 -49.45 1.70 1.42
C TRP A 383 -50.48 1.81 0.28
N LEU A 384 -50.23 1.11 -0.82
CA LEU A 384 -51.20 0.98 -1.90
C LEU A 384 -52.15 -0.18 -1.54
N GLY A 385 -53.47 0.06 -1.60
CA GLY A 385 -54.45 -1.00 -1.39
C GLY A 385 -54.23 -2.13 -2.40
N GLY A 386 -54.24 -3.37 -1.94
CA GLY A 386 -53.92 -4.53 -2.77
C GLY A 386 -52.44 -4.90 -2.79
N MET A 387 -51.59 -4.28 -1.96
CA MET A 387 -50.15 -4.53 -1.94
C MET A 387 -49.79 -5.99 -1.67
N LEU A 388 -50.57 -6.68 -0.83
CA LEU A 388 -50.36 -8.10 -0.53
C LEU A 388 -51.46 -8.97 -1.15
N THR A 389 -52.70 -8.47 -1.17
CA THR A 389 -53.85 -9.23 -1.67
C THR A 389 -53.92 -9.31 -3.19
N ASN A 390 -53.47 -8.28 -3.93
CA ASN A 390 -53.39 -8.26 -5.41
C ASN A 390 -51.93 -8.42 -5.90
N TRP A 391 -51.23 -9.43 -5.39
CA TRP A 391 -49.80 -9.61 -5.65
C TRP A 391 -49.43 -9.72 -7.13
N LYS A 392 -50.27 -10.33 -7.98
CA LYS A 392 -50.01 -10.47 -9.43
C LYS A 392 -49.84 -9.12 -10.12
N THR A 393 -50.65 -8.13 -9.75
CA THR A 393 -50.58 -6.77 -10.31
C THR A 393 -49.37 -6.02 -9.76
N ILE A 394 -49.10 -6.16 -8.45
CA ILE A 394 -47.94 -5.56 -7.79
C ILE A 394 -46.62 -6.11 -8.38
N LEU A 395 -46.56 -7.41 -8.70
CA LEU A 395 -45.42 -8.03 -9.38
C LEU A 395 -45.13 -7.38 -10.75
N LYS A 396 -46.16 -7.05 -11.53
CA LYS A 396 -46.00 -6.32 -12.81
C LYS A 396 -45.43 -4.92 -12.59
N SER A 397 -45.85 -4.21 -11.54
CA SER A 397 -45.27 -2.90 -11.19
C SER A 397 -43.82 -3.01 -10.69
N ILE A 398 -43.50 -4.06 -9.93
CA ILE A 398 -42.13 -4.33 -9.45
C ILE A 398 -41.20 -4.71 -10.61
N SER A 399 -41.67 -5.50 -11.59
CA SER A 399 -40.85 -5.90 -12.74
C SER A 399 -40.42 -4.69 -13.58
N GLN A 400 -41.29 -3.70 -13.75
CA GLN A 400 -40.99 -2.45 -14.46
C GLN A 400 -39.82 -1.67 -13.84
N ILE A 401 -39.65 -1.70 -12.52
CA ILE A 401 -38.62 -0.93 -11.81
C ILE A 401 -37.35 -1.73 -11.45
N ARG A 402 -37.45 -3.05 -11.40
CA ARG A 402 -36.31 -3.94 -11.10
C ARG A 402 -35.02 -3.65 -11.89
N PRO A 403 -35.03 -3.36 -13.22
CA PRO A 403 -33.79 -3.06 -13.94
C PRO A 403 -33.11 -1.78 -13.42
N ILE A 404 -33.88 -0.73 -13.16
CA ILE A 404 -33.39 0.56 -12.65
C ILE A 404 -32.75 0.40 -11.27
N LEU A 405 -33.39 -0.36 -10.38
CA LEU A 405 -32.85 -0.64 -9.04
C LEU A 405 -31.56 -1.47 -9.11
N LYS A 406 -31.46 -2.41 -10.04
CA LYS A 406 -30.24 -3.22 -10.24
C LYS A 406 -29.07 -2.35 -10.69
N GLU A 407 -29.29 -1.42 -11.63
CA GLU A 407 -28.28 -0.43 -12.05
C GLU A 407 -27.88 0.48 -10.89
N LYS A 408 -28.86 1.00 -10.13
CA LYS A 408 -28.62 1.82 -8.93
C LYS A 408 -27.75 1.08 -7.91
N GLN A 409 -28.05 -0.20 -7.67
CA GLN A 409 -27.26 -1.05 -6.78
C GLN A 409 -25.82 -1.25 -7.29
N LYS A 410 -25.62 -1.48 -8.60
CA LYS A 410 -24.28 -1.56 -9.19
C LYS A 410 -23.50 -0.27 -9.00
N VAL A 411 -24.12 0.89 -9.23
CA VAL A 411 -23.48 2.20 -9.01
C VAL A 411 -23.10 2.36 -7.54
N ILE A 412 -24.04 2.13 -6.61
CA ILE A 412 -23.76 2.21 -5.16
C ILE A 412 -22.61 1.27 -4.77
N HIS A 413 -22.63 0.02 -5.27
CA HIS A 413 -21.59 -0.96 -5.02
C HIS A 413 -20.22 -0.46 -5.49
N ASN A 414 -20.11 -0.02 -6.74
CA ASN A 414 -18.89 0.53 -7.32
C ASN A 414 -18.37 1.74 -6.52
N LEU A 415 -19.27 2.61 -6.03
CA LEU A 415 -18.90 3.75 -5.20
C LEU A 415 -18.38 3.30 -3.83
N LEU A 416 -19.02 2.31 -3.19
CA LEU A 416 -18.58 1.74 -1.92
C LEU A 416 -17.22 1.04 -2.05
N GLU A 417 -17.00 0.29 -3.13
CA GLU A 417 -15.69 -0.31 -3.43
C GLU A 417 -14.60 0.74 -3.63
N LYS A 418 -14.88 1.79 -4.42
CA LYS A 418 -13.93 2.90 -4.61
C LYS A 418 -13.60 3.56 -3.26
N ARG A 419 -14.60 3.82 -2.42
CA ARG A 419 -14.42 4.35 -1.05
C ARG A 419 -13.53 3.44 -0.21
N GLN A 420 -13.76 2.12 -0.27
CA GLN A 420 -12.96 1.16 0.47
C GLN A 420 -11.51 1.09 -0.02
N LYS A 421 -11.28 1.07 -1.34
CA LYS A 421 -9.92 1.12 -1.93
C LYS A 421 -9.16 2.37 -1.52
N ILE A 422 -9.82 3.53 -1.51
CA ILE A 422 -9.20 4.80 -1.04
C ILE A 422 -8.85 4.70 0.44
N LYS A 423 -9.76 4.19 1.28
CA LYS A 423 -9.54 3.99 2.71
C LYS A 423 -8.33 3.10 2.98
N GLU A 424 -8.21 1.98 2.27
CA GLU A 424 -7.07 1.05 2.38
C GLU A 424 -5.76 1.70 1.94
N ARG A 425 -5.75 2.43 0.82
CA ARG A 425 -4.57 3.19 0.35
C ARG A 425 -4.10 4.21 1.38
N LEU A 426 -5.02 5.01 1.94
CA LEU A 426 -4.70 5.98 2.99
C LEU A 426 -4.13 5.29 4.23
N PHE A 427 -4.73 4.19 4.66
CA PHE A 427 -4.24 3.42 5.80
C PHE A 427 -2.81 2.90 5.57
N ASN A 428 -2.54 2.35 4.38
CA ASN A 428 -1.20 1.88 4.00
C ASN A 428 -0.18 3.01 3.98
N LYS A 429 -0.55 4.18 3.43
CA LYS A 429 0.33 5.37 3.40
C LYS A 429 0.65 5.89 4.80
N VAL A 430 -0.35 5.99 5.68
CA VAL A 430 -0.16 6.40 7.08
C VAL A 430 0.72 5.40 7.83
N ASN A 431 0.51 4.10 7.63
CA ASN A 431 1.36 3.05 8.22
C ASN A 431 2.81 3.14 7.74
N MET A 432 3.03 3.37 6.45
CA MET A 432 4.36 3.55 5.88
C MET A 432 5.07 4.77 6.46
N LEU A 433 4.39 5.91 6.58
CA LEU A 433 4.93 7.11 7.19
C LEU A 433 5.32 6.89 8.66
N ARG A 434 4.50 6.16 9.42
CA ARG A 434 4.80 5.77 10.80
C ARG A 434 6.04 4.87 10.89
N LYS A 435 6.16 3.85 10.02
CA LYS A 435 7.34 2.97 9.99
C LYS A 435 8.60 3.79 9.68
N LYS A 436 8.54 4.70 8.70
CA LYS A 436 9.64 5.60 8.33
C LYS A 436 10.00 6.55 9.47
N SER A 437 9.03 7.22 10.09
CA SER A 437 9.28 8.15 11.20
C SER A 437 9.90 7.44 12.41
N ARG A 438 9.45 6.21 12.73
CA ARG A 438 10.07 5.38 13.78
C ARG A 438 11.53 5.07 13.45
N LYS A 439 11.84 4.66 12.22
CA LYS A 439 13.23 4.40 11.78
C LYS A 439 14.09 5.66 11.88
N LEU A 440 13.56 6.83 11.47
CA LEU A 440 14.25 8.11 11.58
C LEU A 440 14.54 8.48 13.04
N MET A 441 13.59 8.28 13.97
CA MET A 441 13.85 8.52 15.39
C MET A 441 14.93 7.60 15.95
N ILE A 442 14.94 6.31 15.59
CA ILE A 442 15.95 5.36 16.07
C ILE A 442 17.33 5.79 15.57
N LYS A 443 17.47 6.12 14.27
CA LYS A 443 18.71 6.63 13.70
C LYS A 443 19.15 7.94 14.34
N GLY A 444 18.21 8.87 14.54
CA GLY A 444 18.48 10.15 15.17
C GLY A 444 18.96 10.02 16.61
N LYS A 445 18.36 9.12 17.41
CA LYS A 445 18.84 8.81 18.76
C LYS A 445 20.27 8.28 18.76
N LYS A 446 20.59 7.33 17.88
CA LYS A 446 21.96 6.81 17.73
C LYS A 446 22.96 7.90 17.36
N LEU A 447 22.57 8.79 16.44
CA LEU A 447 23.41 9.91 16.00
C LEU A 447 23.64 10.93 17.13
N ILE A 448 22.60 11.25 17.91
CA ILE A 448 22.73 12.10 19.10
C ILE A 448 23.69 11.45 20.11
N GLN A 449 23.58 10.14 20.35
CA GLN A 449 24.52 9.41 21.22
C GLN A 449 25.96 9.46 20.71
N GLN A 450 26.17 9.37 19.39
CA GLN A 450 27.50 9.52 18.80
C GLN A 450 28.07 10.92 18.98
N LEU A 451 27.24 11.97 18.81
CA LEU A 451 27.65 13.36 19.02
C LEU A 451 27.94 13.69 20.48
N GLN A 452 27.20 13.07 21.42
CA GLN A 452 27.49 13.18 22.84
C GLN A 452 28.89 12.62 23.18
N LYS A 453 29.36 11.60 22.44
CA LYS A 453 30.70 11.02 22.61
C LYS A 453 31.80 11.82 21.88
N ASN A 454 31.51 12.34 20.69
CA ASN A 454 32.44 13.16 19.92
C ASN A 454 31.70 14.37 19.30
N PRO A 455 31.82 15.58 19.90
CA PRO A 455 31.13 16.77 19.41
C PRO A 455 31.64 17.23 18.04
N ASN A 456 32.91 16.97 17.72
CA ASN A 456 33.57 17.39 16.48
C ASN A 456 33.47 16.35 15.34
N TYR A 457 32.66 15.30 15.50
CA TYR A 457 32.51 14.20 14.56
C TYR A 457 32.28 14.65 13.10
N PHE A 458 31.38 15.60 12.85
CA PHE A 458 31.08 16.04 11.48
C PHE A 458 32.23 16.81 10.84
N ILE A 459 32.93 17.64 11.62
CA ILE A 459 34.04 18.46 11.12
C ILE A 459 35.20 17.55 10.73
N GLN A 460 35.62 16.66 11.65
CA GLN A 460 36.70 15.71 11.42
C GLN A 460 36.41 14.79 10.22
N LYS A 461 35.20 14.23 10.16
CA LYS A 461 34.81 13.32 9.07
C LYS A 461 34.66 14.02 7.73
N SER A 462 34.19 15.28 7.73
CA SER A 462 34.14 16.13 6.53
C SER A 462 35.54 16.39 5.99
N GLN A 463 36.47 16.83 6.86
CA GLN A 463 37.86 17.10 6.48
C GLN A 463 38.55 15.86 5.89
N GLN A 464 38.38 14.68 6.52
CA GLN A 464 38.91 13.41 6.01
C GLN A 464 38.37 13.08 4.62
N LEU A 465 37.05 13.18 4.40
CA LEU A 465 36.43 12.88 3.11
C LEU A 465 36.83 13.90 2.03
N MET A 466 37.01 15.17 2.39
CA MET A 466 37.46 16.20 1.46
C MET A 466 38.93 16.02 1.07
N LYS A 467 39.81 15.62 2.00
CA LYS A 467 41.21 15.26 1.70
C LYS A 467 41.26 14.11 0.70
N LEU A 468 40.50 13.04 0.94
CA LEU A 468 40.39 11.92 0.01
C LEU A 468 39.84 12.34 -1.36
N LYS A 469 38.83 13.22 -1.41
CA LYS A 469 38.28 13.75 -2.66
C LYS A 469 39.36 14.49 -3.47
N ARG A 470 40.16 15.34 -2.82
CA ARG A 470 41.26 16.07 -3.47
C ARG A 470 42.30 15.10 -4.06
N LEU A 471 42.71 14.09 -3.29
CA LEU A 471 43.66 13.07 -3.76
C LEU A 471 43.14 12.33 -5.00
N PHE A 472 41.87 11.88 -5.00
CA PHE A 472 41.28 11.23 -6.17
C PHE A 472 41.22 12.15 -7.39
N LEU A 473 40.87 13.43 -7.22
CA LEU A 473 40.82 14.37 -8.34
C LEU A 473 42.20 14.57 -8.99
N ILE A 474 43.25 14.66 -8.19
CA ILE A 474 44.64 14.76 -8.68
C ILE A 474 45.00 13.50 -9.45
N GLN A 475 44.74 12.31 -8.90
CA GLN A 475 45.02 11.05 -9.58
C GLN A 475 44.25 10.88 -10.88
N SER A 476 42.97 11.29 -10.93
CA SER A 476 42.17 11.24 -12.16
C SER A 476 42.70 12.22 -13.22
N LYS A 477 43.16 13.41 -12.81
CA LYS A 477 43.77 14.37 -13.72
C LYS A 477 45.01 13.78 -14.39
N ASN A 478 45.91 13.18 -13.60
CA ASN A 478 47.13 12.56 -14.12
C ASN A 478 46.83 11.39 -15.08
N LEU A 479 45.83 10.55 -14.79
CA LEU A 479 45.43 9.48 -15.71
C LEU A 479 44.84 10.01 -17.03
N MET A 480 44.08 11.11 -16.98
CA MET A 480 43.48 11.72 -18.17
C MET A 480 44.57 12.28 -19.10
N GLU A 481 45.56 12.94 -18.52
CA GLU A 481 46.71 13.49 -19.24
C GLU A 481 47.57 12.38 -19.88
N ASN A 482 47.81 11.29 -19.15
CA ASN A 482 48.49 10.12 -19.70
C ASN A 482 47.70 9.49 -20.87
N TYR A 483 46.38 9.40 -20.74
CA TYR A 483 45.51 8.87 -21.79
C TYR A 483 45.52 9.75 -23.05
N SER A 484 45.42 11.08 -22.89
CA SER A 484 45.47 12.00 -24.04
C SER A 484 46.79 11.90 -24.79
N ASN A 485 47.92 11.79 -24.07
CA ASN A 485 49.23 11.62 -24.68
C ASN A 485 49.34 10.32 -25.49
N ILE A 486 48.75 9.22 -25.00
CA ILE A 486 48.73 7.93 -25.71
C ILE A 486 47.80 7.99 -26.92
N PHE A 487 46.65 8.65 -26.79
CA PHE A 487 45.69 8.82 -27.88
C PHE A 487 46.30 9.55 -29.07
N ILE A 488 47.02 10.66 -28.83
CA ILE A 488 47.74 11.40 -29.86
C ILE A 488 48.78 10.49 -30.57
N LYS A 489 49.51 9.66 -29.81
CA LYS A 489 50.48 8.72 -30.39
C LYS A 489 49.80 7.64 -31.24
N GLN A 490 48.65 7.13 -30.80
CA GLN A 490 47.87 6.13 -31.54
C GLN A 490 47.33 6.69 -32.86
N GLU A 491 46.85 7.92 -32.86
CA GLU A 491 46.35 8.60 -34.05
C GLU A 491 47.46 8.81 -35.09
N LYS A 492 48.65 9.25 -34.66
CA LYS A 492 49.83 9.36 -35.54
C LYS A 492 50.17 8.02 -36.20
N ILE A 493 50.21 6.94 -35.44
CA ILE A 493 50.48 5.59 -35.97
C ILE A 493 49.40 5.14 -36.95
N LEU A 494 48.12 5.41 -36.64
CA LEU A 494 47.00 5.05 -37.52
C LEU A 494 47.11 5.76 -38.89
N ASN A 495 47.44 7.05 -38.90
CA ASN A 495 47.58 7.80 -40.15
C ASN A 495 48.75 7.27 -41.00
N VAL A 496 49.90 7.00 -40.38
CA VAL A 496 51.06 6.42 -41.10
C VAL A 496 50.75 5.03 -41.64
N THR A 497 50.08 4.17 -40.87
CA THR A 497 49.72 2.82 -41.33
C THR A 497 48.71 2.83 -42.49
N LYS A 498 47.74 3.76 -42.51
CA LYS A 498 46.83 3.95 -43.65
C LYS A 498 47.60 4.32 -44.92
N LEU A 499 48.50 5.31 -44.81
CA LEU A 499 49.30 5.77 -45.95
C LEU A 499 50.23 4.68 -46.49
N LEU A 500 50.81 3.84 -45.62
CA LEU A 500 51.60 2.68 -46.02
C LEU A 500 50.76 1.60 -46.72
N LYS A 501 49.55 1.32 -46.25
CA LYS A 501 48.63 0.35 -46.91
C LYS A 501 48.17 0.83 -48.28
N GLU A 502 47.90 2.12 -48.45
CA GLU A 502 47.58 2.69 -49.76
C GLU A 502 48.75 2.56 -50.74
N LYS A 503 49.98 2.80 -50.26
CA LYS A 503 51.20 2.57 -51.06
C LYS A 503 51.38 1.10 -51.42
N GLU A 504 51.18 0.19 -50.46
CA GLU A 504 51.25 -1.26 -50.71
C GLU A 504 50.27 -1.68 -51.81
N ASN A 505 49.01 -1.23 -51.73
CA ASN A 505 47.99 -1.55 -52.72
C ASN A 505 48.34 -1.04 -54.13
N LYS A 506 48.83 0.20 -54.24
CA LYS A 506 49.25 0.78 -55.52
C LYS A 506 50.40 -0.02 -56.14
N LEU A 507 51.42 -0.36 -55.34
CA LEU A 507 52.55 -1.17 -55.80
C LEU A 507 52.11 -2.59 -56.20
N MET A 508 51.17 -3.19 -55.47
CA MET A 508 50.64 -4.52 -55.79
C MET A 508 49.89 -4.52 -57.13
N GLN A 509 49.10 -3.49 -57.41
CA GLN A 509 48.42 -3.32 -58.70
C GLN A 509 49.43 -3.18 -59.85
N GLN A 510 50.45 -2.33 -59.68
CA GLN A 510 51.52 -2.14 -60.67
C GLN A 510 52.29 -3.44 -60.91
N LYS A 511 52.59 -4.20 -59.85
CA LYS A 511 53.26 -5.49 -59.94
C LYS A 511 52.45 -6.55 -60.69
N ILE A 512 51.13 -6.62 -60.47
CA ILE A 512 50.23 -7.52 -61.21
C ILE A 512 50.23 -7.14 -62.69
N PHE A 513 50.10 -5.85 -63.00
CA PHE A 513 50.13 -5.36 -64.38
C PHE A 513 51.43 -5.75 -65.09
N LEU A 514 52.57 -5.51 -64.44
CA LEU A 514 53.89 -5.86 -64.98
C LEU A 514 54.04 -7.37 -65.20
N LYS A 515 53.53 -8.20 -64.27
CA LYS A 515 53.55 -9.66 -64.41
C LYS A 515 52.77 -10.13 -65.65
N ASN A 516 51.59 -9.55 -65.89
CA ASN A 516 50.79 -9.87 -67.06
C ASN A 516 51.50 -9.44 -68.35
N MET A 517 52.12 -8.26 -68.36
CA MET A 517 52.90 -7.78 -69.50
C MET A 517 54.10 -8.69 -69.80
N MET A 518 54.84 -9.12 -68.76
CA MET A 518 55.94 -10.07 -68.90
C MET A 518 55.48 -11.42 -69.45
N GLN A 519 54.30 -11.90 -69.05
CA GLN A 519 53.74 -13.15 -69.56
C GLN A 519 53.42 -13.04 -71.06
N ASN A 520 52.85 -11.91 -71.49
CA ASN A 520 52.60 -11.63 -72.89
C ASN A 520 53.90 -11.57 -73.69
N ASP A 521 54.91 -10.83 -73.21
CA ASP A 521 56.22 -10.71 -73.86
C ASP A 521 56.98 -12.06 -73.93
N LYS A 522 56.81 -12.95 -72.95
CA LYS A 522 57.33 -14.33 -73.01
C LYS A 522 56.64 -15.15 -74.10
N ASN A 523 55.32 -15.08 -74.18
CA ASN A 523 54.53 -15.81 -75.19
C ASN A 523 54.89 -15.36 -76.61
N THR A 524 55.04 -14.04 -76.82
CA THR A 524 55.49 -13.50 -78.12
C THR A 524 56.91 -13.95 -78.43
N LEU A 525 57.86 -13.87 -77.49
CA LEU A 525 59.24 -14.34 -77.67
C LEU A 525 59.30 -15.82 -78.07
N ILE A 526 58.53 -16.69 -77.42
CA ILE A 526 58.44 -18.12 -77.77
C ILE A 526 57.95 -18.29 -79.22
N SER A 527 56.92 -17.54 -79.61
CA SER A 527 56.39 -17.61 -80.97
C SER A 527 57.41 -17.14 -82.03
N PHE A 528 58.13 -16.05 -81.77
CA PHE A 528 59.18 -15.55 -82.66
C PHE A 528 60.40 -16.48 -82.71
N LYS A 529 60.76 -17.12 -81.60
CA LYS A 529 61.85 -18.10 -81.55
C LYS A 529 61.55 -19.31 -82.45
N LYS A 530 60.29 -19.79 -82.44
CA LYS A 530 59.83 -20.85 -83.35
C LYS A 530 59.93 -20.41 -84.82
N LEU A 531 59.44 -19.21 -85.14
CA LEU A 531 59.53 -18.63 -86.50
C LEU A 531 60.98 -18.45 -86.97
N PHE A 532 61.87 -18.00 -86.09
CA PHE A 532 63.28 -17.82 -86.39
C PHE A 532 63.98 -19.15 -86.70
N LEU A 533 63.68 -20.20 -85.93
CA LEU A 533 64.25 -21.54 -86.13
C LEU A 533 63.79 -22.14 -87.48
N ILE A 534 62.51 -21.98 -87.81
CA ILE A 534 61.96 -22.34 -89.12
C ILE A 534 62.71 -21.59 -90.24
N GLY A 535 62.92 -20.28 -90.09
CA GLY A 535 63.64 -19.50 -91.09
C GLY A 535 65.13 -19.86 -91.20
N GLN A 536 65.80 -20.25 -90.11
CA GLN A 536 67.17 -20.76 -90.16
C GLN A 536 67.28 -22.08 -90.93
N GLU A 537 66.35 -23.01 -90.71
CA GLU A 537 66.30 -24.26 -91.49
C GLU A 537 66.04 -23.99 -92.98
N LEU A 538 65.17 -23.03 -93.32
CA LEU A 538 64.99 -22.60 -94.71
C LEU A 538 66.26 -21.98 -95.31
N MET A 539 67.03 -21.22 -94.52
CA MET A 539 68.29 -20.63 -94.96
C MET A 539 69.39 -21.69 -95.14
N LYS A 540 69.47 -22.70 -94.26
CA LYS A 540 70.35 -23.87 -94.42
C LYS A 540 69.99 -24.67 -95.67
N LEU A 541 68.70 -24.92 -95.91
CA LEU A 541 68.24 -25.57 -97.13
C LEU A 541 68.67 -24.77 -98.36
N LYS A 542 68.53 -23.44 -98.34
CA LYS A 542 68.98 -22.57 -99.44
C LYS A 542 70.50 -22.58 -99.64
N GLN A 543 71.29 -22.68 -98.57
CA GLN A 543 72.76 -22.80 -98.63
C GLN A 543 73.19 -24.17 -99.16
N GLN A 544 72.59 -25.25 -98.65
CA GLN A 544 72.81 -26.62 -99.13
C GLN A 544 72.45 -26.77 -100.60
N THR A 545 71.39 -26.11 -101.09
CA THR A 545 71.06 -26.13 -102.52
C THR A 545 72.11 -25.42 -103.38
N ASN A 546 72.71 -24.33 -102.87
CA ASN A 546 73.76 -23.61 -103.58
C ASN A 546 75.09 -24.38 -103.59
N GLU A 547 75.45 -25.07 -102.49
CA GLU A 547 76.70 -25.85 -102.36
C GLU A 547 76.67 -27.17 -103.15
N SER A 548 75.47 -27.77 -103.34
CA SER A 548 75.28 -29.00 -104.11
C SER A 548 75.04 -28.80 -105.61
N GLY A 549 75.09 -27.56 -106.12
CA GLY A 549 74.89 -27.25 -107.54
C GLY A 549 73.44 -27.44 -108.04
N THR A 550 72.47 -27.47 -107.14
CA THR A 550 71.04 -27.65 -107.44
C THR A 550 70.34 -26.31 -107.70
N VAL A 551 69.54 -26.19 -108.77
CA VAL A 551 68.88 -24.90 -109.12
C VAL A 551 67.60 -24.74 -108.29
N LEU A 552 67.55 -23.69 -107.46
CA LEU A 552 66.38 -23.33 -106.64
C LEU A 552 65.39 -22.45 -107.43
N TRP A 553 64.15 -22.92 -107.59
CA TRP A 553 63.08 -22.17 -108.27
C TRP A 553 62.09 -21.56 -107.28
N ALA A 554 62.01 -20.22 -107.25
CA ALA A 554 61.04 -19.50 -106.43
C ALA A 554 59.79 -19.13 -107.25
N VAL A 555 58.66 -19.79 -106.97
CA VAL A 555 57.41 -19.66 -107.76
C VAL A 555 56.37 -18.82 -107.00
N SER A 556 55.54 -18.05 -107.71
CA SER A 556 54.42 -17.31 -107.08
C SER A 556 53.43 -18.28 -106.43
N TYR A 557 52.73 -17.85 -105.38
CA TYR A 557 51.84 -18.73 -104.61
C TYR A 557 50.77 -19.42 -105.47
N GLU A 558 50.17 -18.70 -106.41
CA GLU A 558 49.18 -19.25 -107.36
C GLU A 558 49.77 -20.33 -108.26
N LYS A 559 50.96 -20.06 -108.82
CA LYS A 559 51.63 -20.96 -109.76
C LYS A 559 52.27 -22.16 -109.02
N PHE A 560 52.63 -21.98 -107.75
CA PHE A 560 53.09 -23.05 -106.85
C PHE A 560 51.94 -24.00 -106.48
N ASN A 561 50.75 -23.47 -106.16
CA ASN A 561 49.55 -24.30 -105.91
C ASN A 561 49.04 -25.00 -107.18
N GLN A 562 49.17 -24.38 -108.37
CA GLN A 562 48.87 -25.04 -109.65
C GLN A 562 49.78 -26.27 -109.87
N ILE A 563 51.10 -26.15 -109.63
CA ILE A 563 52.05 -27.27 -109.73
C ILE A 563 51.74 -28.38 -108.71
N LEU A 564 51.27 -28.00 -107.50
CA LEU A 564 50.84 -28.96 -106.48
C LEU A 564 49.55 -29.69 -106.89
N ASN A 565 48.59 -28.98 -107.49
CA ASN A 565 47.30 -29.54 -107.90
C ASN A 565 47.38 -30.42 -109.15
N VAL A 566 48.27 -30.12 -110.11
CA VAL A 566 48.55 -30.98 -111.28
C VAL A 566 49.10 -32.35 -110.87
N ARG A 567 49.77 -32.43 -109.70
CA ARG A 567 50.32 -33.67 -109.13
C ARG A 567 49.27 -34.59 -108.51
N LEU A 568 48.14 -34.05 -108.01
CA LEU A 568 47.10 -34.84 -107.37
C LEU A 568 46.19 -35.58 -108.37
N GLN A 569 46.26 -35.27 -109.67
CA GLN A 569 45.43 -35.87 -110.73
C GLN A 569 46.12 -37.00 -111.52
N SER A 570 47.43 -37.27 -111.32
CA SER A 570 48.23 -38.21 -112.14
C SER A 570 48.70 -39.50 -111.44
N GLU A 571 48.27 -39.79 -110.21
CA GLU A 571 48.65 -41.02 -109.47
C GLU A 571 47.54 -42.10 -109.50
N GLY A 572 47.13 -42.55 -110.70
CA GLY A 572 46.06 -43.54 -110.85
C GLY A 572 46.00 -44.32 -112.16
N ALA A 573 47.12 -44.85 -112.69
CA ALA A 573 47.19 -46.03 -113.60
C ALA A 573 48.64 -46.28 -114.09
N LYS A 574 48.93 -47.52 -114.54
CA LYS A 574 50.23 -48.20 -114.60
C LYS A 574 51.19 -47.83 -115.76
N GLU A 575 52.48 -48.08 -115.47
CA GLU A 575 53.59 -48.59 -116.32
C GLU A 575 54.31 -47.68 -117.35
N GLN A 576 55.65 -47.75 -117.26
CA GLN A 576 56.74 -47.35 -118.19
C GLN A 576 57.42 -45.96 -118.03
N GLU A 577 58.72 -46.06 -117.73
CA GLU A 577 59.84 -45.11 -117.88
C GLU A 577 59.63 -43.60 -117.59
N ASN A 578 59.88 -43.21 -116.33
CA ASN A 578 60.73 -42.07 -115.89
C ASN A 578 60.38 -41.66 -114.45
N SER A 579 61.12 -42.19 -113.47
CA SER A 579 60.96 -41.81 -112.07
C SER A 579 61.61 -40.44 -111.78
N ILE A 580 60.83 -39.35 -111.83
CA ILE A 580 61.20 -38.08 -111.19
C ILE A 580 61.10 -38.29 -109.67
N LYS A 581 62.24 -38.33 -108.97
CA LYS A 581 62.31 -38.48 -107.51
C LYS A 581 61.50 -37.39 -106.81
N THR A 582 60.60 -37.83 -105.92
CA THR A 582 59.56 -37.11 -105.20
C THR A 582 60.05 -36.14 -104.09
N ASN A 583 61.35 -35.84 -104.00
CA ASN A 583 61.98 -35.15 -102.86
C ASN A 583 62.29 -33.64 -103.07
N SER A 584 61.74 -32.97 -104.07
CA SER A 584 62.20 -31.63 -104.48
C SER A 584 61.26 -30.44 -104.23
N ILE A 585 60.16 -30.58 -103.50
CA ILE A 585 59.19 -29.48 -103.27
C ILE A 585 58.92 -29.27 -101.78
N VAL A 586 59.12 -28.05 -101.27
CA VAL A 586 58.84 -27.66 -99.87
C VAL A 586 57.41 -27.09 -99.76
N PRO A 587 56.48 -27.70 -99.00
CA PRO A 587 55.10 -27.25 -98.92
C PRO A 587 54.95 -25.86 -98.30
N SER A 588 53.95 -25.10 -98.74
CA SER A 588 53.65 -23.77 -98.19
C SER A 588 52.97 -23.87 -96.81
N PRO A 589 53.23 -22.92 -95.88
CA PRO A 589 52.66 -22.95 -94.54
C PRO A 589 51.16 -22.66 -94.55
N SER A 590 50.45 -23.13 -93.53
CA SER A 590 49.00 -22.91 -93.37
C SER A 590 48.62 -21.43 -93.27
N ALA A 591 47.38 -21.10 -93.63
CA ALA A 591 46.88 -19.72 -93.67
C ALA A 591 47.07 -18.97 -92.33
N GLU A 592 46.92 -19.62 -91.18
CA GLU A 592 47.14 -19.01 -89.86
C GLU A 592 48.59 -18.56 -89.65
N ILE A 593 49.56 -19.40 -90.04
CA ILE A 593 50.99 -19.07 -89.94
C ILE A 593 51.32 -17.92 -90.88
N LEU A 594 50.72 -17.92 -92.07
CA LEU A 594 50.88 -16.89 -93.09
C LEU A 594 50.26 -15.55 -92.65
N TYR A 595 49.10 -15.56 -92.00
CA TYR A 595 48.50 -14.41 -91.32
C TYR A 595 49.37 -13.89 -90.18
N LYS A 596 49.99 -14.78 -89.39
CA LYS A 596 50.91 -14.40 -88.31
C LYS A 596 52.16 -13.73 -88.88
N ILE A 597 52.74 -14.28 -89.94
CA ILE A 597 53.84 -13.65 -90.70
C ILE A 597 53.41 -12.26 -91.24
N LEU A 598 52.24 -12.15 -91.87
CA LEU A 598 51.71 -10.87 -92.36
C LEU A 598 51.43 -9.85 -91.25
N SER A 599 50.94 -10.29 -90.08
CA SER A 599 50.74 -9.42 -88.92
C SER A 599 52.08 -8.87 -88.41
N THR A 600 53.15 -9.68 -88.42
CA THR A 600 54.50 -9.20 -88.09
C THR A 600 55.05 -8.23 -89.13
N MET A 601 54.74 -8.45 -90.42
CA MET A 601 55.08 -7.50 -91.48
C MET A 601 54.34 -6.16 -91.34
N LYS A 602 53.08 -6.16 -90.88
CA LYS A 602 52.31 -4.92 -90.61
C LYS A 602 52.89 -4.04 -89.50
N ILE A 603 53.70 -4.59 -88.58
CA ILE A 603 54.37 -3.82 -87.52
C ILE A 603 55.40 -2.81 -88.10
N LYS A 604 55.75 -2.88 -89.40
CA LYS A 604 56.50 -1.82 -90.10
C LYS A 604 55.74 -0.49 -90.28
N LEU A 605 54.46 -0.39 -89.89
CA LEU A 605 53.61 0.77 -90.19
C LEU A 605 53.08 1.56 -88.99
N ASP A 606 53.54 1.32 -87.75
CA ASP A 606 53.15 2.17 -86.61
C ASP A 606 54.14 3.35 -86.38
N PRO A 607 53.72 4.62 -86.57
CA PRO A 607 54.58 5.81 -86.49
C PRO A 607 54.66 6.44 -85.08
N LEU A 608 54.58 5.65 -84.01
CA LEU A 608 54.52 6.18 -82.64
C LEU A 608 55.32 5.31 -81.66
N GLU A 609 56.64 5.52 -81.55
CA GLU A 609 57.33 5.64 -80.25
C GLU A 609 58.83 6.02 -80.41
N MET A 610 59.06 7.34 -80.25
CA MET A 610 60.12 7.98 -79.45
C MET A 610 61.60 7.91 -79.86
N SER A 611 61.97 8.89 -80.68
CA SER A 611 62.85 10.03 -80.35
C SER A 611 63.77 9.99 -79.10
N TYR A 612 65.01 10.45 -79.35
CA TYR A 612 66.05 11.03 -78.48
C TYR A 612 67.07 10.09 -77.80
N ASN A 613 68.34 10.15 -78.27
CA ASN A 613 69.23 11.23 -77.82
C ASN A 613 70.43 11.54 -78.74
N LYS A 614 70.82 12.81 -78.60
CA LYS A 614 71.62 13.71 -79.45
C LYS A 614 73.16 13.55 -79.32
N ILE A 615 73.84 13.94 -80.41
CA ILE A 615 75.16 14.63 -80.51
C ILE A 615 76.44 13.81 -80.27
N SER A 616 77.21 13.59 -81.35
CA SER A 616 78.56 14.16 -81.50
C SER A 616 79.04 14.09 -82.97
N ASN A 617 79.67 15.18 -83.39
CA ASN A 617 80.41 15.39 -84.65
C ASN A 617 81.44 14.24 -84.89
N LYS A 618 82.00 13.96 -86.08
CA LYS A 618 82.55 14.87 -87.11
C LYS A 618 83.02 14.03 -88.32
N GLN A 619 82.81 14.56 -89.53
CA GLN A 619 83.65 14.49 -90.76
C GLN A 619 84.56 13.25 -91.04
N MET A 620 84.43 12.63 -92.22
CA MET A 620 85.35 12.82 -93.38
C MET A 620 85.10 11.79 -94.50
N ASN A 621 84.59 12.29 -95.63
CA ASN A 621 85.08 12.17 -97.00
C ASN A 621 85.77 10.90 -97.56
N LYS A 622 85.32 10.62 -98.81
CA LYS A 622 86.07 10.26 -100.05
C LYS A 622 86.16 8.78 -100.50
N SER A 623 85.30 8.49 -101.48
CA SER A 623 85.58 8.15 -102.91
C SER A 623 86.17 6.80 -103.34
N LYS A 624 85.47 6.21 -104.34
CA LYS A 624 85.95 5.51 -105.58
C LYS A 624 86.67 4.15 -105.38
N SER A 625 86.66 3.15 -106.28
CA SER A 625 85.91 2.76 -107.49
C SER A 625 86.55 1.45 -108.02
N ALA A 626 85.75 0.57 -108.63
CA ALA A 626 86.04 -0.29 -109.80
C ALA A 626 86.98 -1.54 -109.78
N SER A 627 86.43 -2.59 -110.43
CA SER A 627 87.00 -3.55 -111.42
C SER A 627 87.98 -4.65 -110.97
N SER A 628 87.58 -5.95 -111.08
CA SER A 628 87.93 -6.94 -112.15
C SER A 628 89.27 -7.67 -111.85
N ASP A 629 89.56 -8.94 -112.13
CA ASP A 629 89.05 -9.88 -113.12
C ASP A 629 89.67 -11.30 -112.90
N ASN A 630 88.90 -12.35 -113.23
CA ASN A 630 89.24 -13.54 -114.07
C ASN A 630 90.15 -14.77 -113.70
N LYS A 631 89.57 -15.95 -114.07
CA LYS A 631 90.07 -17.24 -114.68
C LYS A 631 90.04 -18.52 -113.80
N ASN A 632 89.08 -19.45 -114.02
CA ASN A 632 89.04 -20.67 -114.91
C ASN A 632 89.65 -21.95 -114.23
N THR A 633 89.16 -23.20 -114.29
CA THR A 633 88.44 -24.03 -115.30
C THR A 633 87.89 -25.39 -114.72
N SER A 634 86.78 -25.91 -115.34
CA SER A 634 86.28 -27.33 -115.51
C SER A 634 85.98 -28.26 -114.29
N ASN A 635 84.95 -29.14 -114.19
CA ASN A 635 84.20 -30.00 -115.13
C ASN A 635 82.84 -30.50 -114.53
N LYS A 636 81.92 -31.05 -115.38
CA LYS A 636 80.48 -31.40 -115.18
C LYS A 636 80.11 -32.56 -114.20
N ASN A 637 78.93 -32.49 -113.53
CA ASN A 637 77.82 -33.49 -113.56
C ASN A 637 76.55 -33.16 -112.69
N THR A 638 75.36 -33.31 -113.33
CA THR A 638 73.94 -33.46 -112.87
C THR A 638 73.37 -32.65 -111.66
N SER A 639 72.48 -31.69 -111.94
CA SER A 639 71.76 -30.86 -110.94
C SER A 639 70.34 -31.38 -110.61
N ASN A 640 70.04 -31.68 -109.35
CA ASN A 640 68.66 -31.77 -108.85
C ASN A 640 68.03 -30.36 -108.77
N ASN A 641 66.72 -30.18 -109.00
CA ASN A 641 66.06 -28.85 -108.95
C ASN A 641 65.05 -28.80 -107.80
N LEU A 642 65.08 -27.78 -106.93
CA LEU A 642 64.25 -27.69 -105.70
C LEU A 642 63.33 -26.45 -105.75
N ILE A 643 62.02 -26.60 -105.44
CA ILE A 643 61.00 -25.54 -105.63
C ILE A 643 60.47 -25.03 -104.29
N ILE A 644 60.48 -23.71 -104.09
CA ILE A 644 59.98 -23.01 -102.89
C ILE A 644 59.02 -21.88 -103.30
N SER A 645 58.04 -21.54 -102.45
CA SER A 645 57.18 -20.37 -102.67
C SER A 645 57.97 -19.05 -102.52
N LYS A 646 57.69 -18.04 -103.36
CA LYS A 646 58.28 -16.70 -103.27
C LYS A 646 58.11 -16.05 -101.88
N LEU A 647 57.07 -16.41 -101.14
CA LEU A 647 56.83 -15.88 -99.79
C LEU A 647 57.81 -16.47 -98.76
N LEU A 648 58.07 -17.78 -98.83
CA LEU A 648 59.10 -18.43 -98.01
C LEU A 648 60.50 -17.92 -98.34
N ASP A 649 60.78 -17.67 -99.62
CA ASP A 649 62.05 -17.10 -100.04
C ASP A 649 62.23 -15.67 -99.47
N LYS A 650 61.22 -14.81 -99.61
CA LYS A 650 61.22 -13.46 -99.01
C LYS A 650 61.22 -13.47 -97.47
N PHE A 651 60.72 -14.52 -96.83
CA PHE A 651 60.75 -14.66 -95.37
C PHE A 651 62.18 -14.72 -94.82
N THR A 652 63.13 -15.30 -95.57
CA THR A 652 64.54 -15.34 -95.17
C THR A 652 65.15 -13.94 -95.00
N LEU A 653 64.71 -12.95 -95.79
CA LEU A 653 65.14 -11.54 -95.68
C LEU A 653 64.71 -10.87 -94.36
N TYR A 654 63.75 -11.46 -93.64
CA TYR A 654 63.19 -10.91 -92.40
C TYR A 654 63.80 -11.52 -91.13
N LEU A 655 64.65 -12.54 -91.27
CA LEU A 655 65.40 -13.14 -90.16
C LEU A 655 66.20 -12.12 -89.33
N PRO A 656 66.90 -11.11 -89.93
CA PRO A 656 67.60 -10.09 -89.15
C PRO A 656 66.64 -9.25 -88.28
N PHE A 657 65.44 -8.95 -88.80
CA PHE A 657 64.42 -8.25 -88.03
C PHE A 657 63.90 -9.11 -86.88
N ILE A 658 63.57 -10.37 -87.13
CA ILE A 658 63.09 -11.29 -86.07
C ILE A 658 64.16 -11.40 -84.98
N LYS A 659 65.44 -11.51 -85.35
CA LYS A 659 66.57 -11.53 -84.40
C LYS A 659 66.64 -10.24 -83.57
N ASN A 660 66.56 -9.07 -84.21
CA ASN A 660 66.58 -7.78 -83.51
C ASN A 660 65.36 -7.59 -82.60
N TYR A 661 64.17 -7.99 -83.05
CA TYR A 661 62.95 -7.92 -82.26
C TYR A 661 62.96 -8.89 -81.08
N MET A 662 63.47 -10.12 -81.26
CA MET A 662 63.71 -11.04 -80.15
C MET A 662 64.70 -10.47 -79.14
N ASN A 663 65.80 -9.86 -79.59
CA ASN A 663 66.76 -9.20 -78.70
C ASN A 663 66.11 -8.05 -77.91
N LEU A 664 65.28 -7.24 -78.57
CA LEU A 664 64.51 -6.17 -77.94
C LEU A 664 63.50 -6.71 -76.92
N LEU A 665 62.80 -7.81 -77.23
CA LEU A 665 61.91 -8.49 -76.29
C LEU A 665 62.66 -9.09 -75.10
N ILE A 666 63.84 -9.67 -75.32
CA ILE A 666 64.71 -10.18 -74.24
C ILE A 666 65.16 -9.03 -73.33
N GLN A 667 65.60 -7.91 -73.90
CA GLN A 667 65.98 -6.71 -73.14
C GLN A 667 64.78 -6.14 -72.36
N ARG A 668 63.59 -6.07 -72.97
CA ARG A 668 62.35 -5.68 -72.28
C ARG A 668 62.02 -6.62 -71.12
N LEU A 669 62.09 -7.93 -71.34
CA LEU A 669 61.84 -8.93 -70.29
C LEU A 669 62.86 -8.83 -69.14
N GLN A 670 64.13 -8.58 -69.44
CA GLN A 670 65.16 -8.33 -68.43
C GLN A 670 64.86 -7.06 -67.62
N ASN A 671 64.50 -5.95 -68.29
CA ASN A 671 64.12 -4.70 -67.63
C ASN A 671 62.85 -4.86 -66.76
N CYS A 672 61.81 -5.52 -67.29
CA CYS A 672 60.61 -5.82 -66.53
C CYS A 672 60.89 -6.73 -65.33
N ASN A 673 61.79 -7.72 -65.46
CA ASN A 673 62.18 -8.58 -64.36
C ASN A 673 62.93 -7.80 -63.26
N PHE A 674 63.83 -6.88 -63.65
CA PHE A 674 64.51 -5.99 -62.71
C PHE A 674 63.52 -5.10 -61.93
N ILE A 675 62.55 -4.50 -62.63
CA ILE A 675 61.50 -3.67 -61.99
C ILE A 675 60.62 -4.55 -61.08
N TYR A 676 60.31 -5.77 -61.49
CA TYR A 676 59.52 -6.72 -60.70
C TYR A 676 60.22 -7.09 -59.39
N GLU A 677 61.53 -7.37 -59.42
CA GLU A 677 62.31 -7.64 -58.21
C GLU A 677 62.43 -6.42 -57.30
N LYS A 678 62.58 -5.22 -57.88
CA LYS A 678 62.54 -3.97 -57.11
C LYS A 678 61.20 -3.80 -56.38
N PHE A 679 60.07 -4.07 -57.05
CA PHE A 679 58.76 -4.07 -56.38
C PHE A 679 58.63 -5.13 -55.29
N ASN A 680 59.26 -6.31 -55.43
CA ASN A 680 59.30 -7.31 -54.36
C ASN A 680 60.01 -6.78 -53.11
N GLN A 681 61.17 -6.16 -53.30
CA GLN A 681 61.96 -5.56 -52.23
C GLN A 681 61.18 -4.42 -51.54
N ASP A 682 60.58 -3.51 -52.31
CA ASP A 682 59.79 -2.40 -51.76
C ASP A 682 58.57 -2.91 -50.98
N LEU A 683 57.85 -3.91 -51.50
CA LEU A 683 56.72 -4.55 -50.80
C LEU A 683 57.17 -5.26 -49.52
N GLN A 684 58.34 -5.90 -49.52
CA GLN A 684 58.90 -6.54 -48.33
C GLN A 684 59.24 -5.51 -47.25
N GLN A 685 59.90 -4.40 -47.60
CA GLN A 685 60.18 -3.31 -46.66
C GLN A 685 58.90 -2.69 -46.09
N ILE A 686 57.86 -2.51 -46.91
CA ILE A 686 56.56 -2.00 -46.44
C ILE A 686 55.91 -2.99 -45.47
N ARG A 687 55.95 -4.29 -45.75
CA ARG A 687 55.41 -5.34 -44.88
C ARG A 687 56.15 -5.42 -43.55
N GLU A 688 57.47 -5.29 -43.54
CA GLU A 688 58.28 -5.24 -42.33
C GLU A 688 57.89 -4.03 -41.45
N LYS A 689 57.79 -2.84 -42.04
CA LYS A 689 57.31 -1.63 -41.34
C LYS A 689 55.89 -1.79 -40.81
N LEU A 690 54.97 -2.36 -41.59
CA LEU A 690 53.60 -2.64 -41.14
C LEU A 690 53.57 -3.63 -39.97
N ASN A 691 54.44 -4.65 -39.98
CA ASN A 691 54.61 -5.57 -38.87
C ASN A 691 55.15 -4.88 -37.61
N GLU A 692 56.11 -3.96 -37.73
CA GLU A 692 56.58 -3.14 -36.60
C GLU A 692 55.48 -2.27 -36.01
N PHE A 693 54.70 -1.58 -36.85
CA PHE A 693 53.55 -0.80 -36.41
C PHE A 693 52.47 -1.68 -35.76
N SER A 694 52.27 -2.91 -36.23
CA SER A 694 51.36 -3.88 -35.60
C SER A 694 51.81 -4.25 -34.18
N LYS A 695 53.13 -4.42 -33.96
CA LYS A 695 53.70 -4.67 -32.63
C LYS A 695 53.53 -3.45 -31.71
N LEU A 696 53.74 -2.24 -32.23
CA LEU A 696 53.55 -0.98 -31.48
C LEU A 696 52.09 -0.73 -31.10
N THR A 697 51.15 -0.96 -32.02
CA THR A 697 49.71 -0.83 -31.75
C THR A 697 49.26 -1.83 -30.67
N ASN A 698 49.76 -3.07 -30.70
CA ASN A 698 49.50 -4.05 -29.65
C ASN A 698 50.06 -3.62 -28.28
N LYS A 699 51.26 -3.03 -28.23
CA LYS A 699 51.83 -2.47 -26.99
C LYS A 699 50.98 -1.31 -26.45
N ILE A 700 50.58 -0.38 -27.32
CA ILE A 700 49.70 0.73 -26.96
C ILE A 700 48.36 0.20 -26.43
N GLN A 701 47.77 -0.80 -27.09
CA GLN A 701 46.50 -1.40 -26.65
C GLN A 701 46.58 -2.01 -25.24
N LYS A 702 47.71 -2.64 -24.88
CA LYS A 702 47.92 -3.15 -23.51
C LYS A 702 47.95 -2.01 -22.48
N VAL A 703 48.64 -0.91 -22.80
CA VAL A 703 48.74 0.25 -21.92
C VAL A 703 47.40 0.98 -21.78
N THR A 704 46.66 1.17 -22.88
CA THR A 704 45.32 1.78 -22.86
C THR A 704 44.35 0.93 -22.04
N ASN A 705 44.35 -0.40 -22.19
CA ASN A 705 43.54 -1.30 -21.39
C ASN A 705 43.89 -1.20 -19.88
N ASN A 706 45.17 -1.07 -19.53
CA ASN A 706 45.59 -0.88 -18.13
C ASN A 706 45.06 0.45 -17.57
N ILE A 707 45.22 1.55 -18.30
CA ILE A 707 44.69 2.88 -17.90
C ILE A 707 43.17 2.85 -17.75
N GLN A 708 42.45 2.19 -18.67
CA GLN A 708 41.00 2.02 -18.57
C GLN A 708 40.60 1.24 -17.31
N SER A 709 41.32 0.18 -16.96
CA SER A 709 41.07 -0.58 -15.74
C SER A 709 41.27 0.28 -14.47
N GLN A 710 42.32 1.12 -14.45
CA GLN A 710 42.59 2.05 -13.35
C GLN A 710 41.50 3.13 -13.24
N PHE A 711 40.99 3.65 -14.36
CA PHE A 711 39.86 4.57 -14.38
C PHE A 711 38.58 3.95 -13.80
N LEU A 712 38.26 2.72 -14.18
CA LEU A 712 37.08 2.01 -13.66
C LEU A 712 37.17 1.82 -12.14
N GLN A 713 38.35 1.48 -11.63
CA GLN A 713 38.60 1.40 -10.18
C GLN A 713 38.41 2.76 -9.51
N GLN A 714 38.96 3.83 -10.07
CA GLN A 714 38.79 5.19 -9.54
C GLN A 714 37.31 5.63 -9.51
N ILE A 715 36.55 5.35 -10.57
CA ILE A 715 35.10 5.65 -10.63
C ILE A 715 34.36 4.90 -9.51
N PHE A 716 34.69 3.63 -9.28
CA PHE A 716 34.11 2.85 -8.18
C PHE A 716 34.40 3.48 -6.82
N PHE A 717 35.66 3.84 -6.55
CA PHE A 717 36.06 4.49 -5.29
C PHE A 717 35.42 5.87 -5.11
N PHE A 718 35.36 6.67 -6.18
CA PHE A 718 34.72 7.99 -6.18
C PHE A 718 33.22 7.89 -5.89
N ASN A 719 32.53 6.91 -6.46
CA ASN A 719 31.13 6.63 -6.16
C ASN A 719 30.91 6.22 -4.70
N LYS A 720 31.81 5.41 -4.13
CA LYS A 720 31.80 5.04 -2.71
C LYS A 720 32.01 6.26 -1.82
N LEU A 721 32.92 7.16 -2.18
CA LEU A 721 33.18 8.42 -1.47
C LEU A 721 31.97 9.37 -1.54
N ASN A 722 31.35 9.53 -2.71
CA ASN A 722 30.14 10.35 -2.87
C ASN A 722 28.96 9.80 -2.05
N LYS A 723 28.80 8.48 -1.95
CA LYS A 723 27.81 7.86 -1.05
C LYS A 723 28.06 8.26 0.41
N LYS A 724 29.32 8.25 0.87
CA LYS A 724 29.69 8.68 2.23
C LYS A 724 29.41 10.17 2.47
N LEU A 725 29.72 11.04 1.51
CA LEU A 725 29.40 12.48 1.60
C LEU A 725 27.90 12.75 1.66
N ARG A 726 27.11 12.06 0.82
CA ARG A 726 25.64 12.14 0.85
C ARG A 726 25.07 11.65 2.18
N LEU A 727 25.63 10.58 2.73
CA LEU A 727 25.24 10.05 4.04
C LEU A 727 25.50 11.07 5.15
N LEU A 728 26.70 11.67 5.18
CA LEU A 728 27.05 12.73 6.14
C LEU A 728 26.09 13.93 6.05
N SER A 729 25.79 14.40 4.83
CA SER A 729 24.79 15.45 4.59
C SER A 729 23.38 15.03 5.07
N SER A 730 22.99 13.77 4.89
CA SER A 730 21.69 13.26 5.33
C SER A 730 21.58 13.18 6.86
N GLU A 731 22.67 12.86 7.55
CA GLU A 731 22.75 12.84 9.02
C GLU A 731 22.59 14.27 9.60
N GLN A 732 23.26 15.26 9.00
CA GLN A 732 23.09 16.66 9.39
C GLN A 732 21.65 17.15 9.19
N ARG A 733 21.02 16.83 8.04
CA ARG A 733 19.62 17.16 7.78
C ARG A 733 18.67 16.46 8.75
N LEU A 734 18.95 15.21 9.11
CA LEU A 734 18.18 14.45 10.09
C LEU A 734 18.18 15.17 11.45
N LEU A 735 19.34 15.63 11.93
CA LEU A 735 19.44 16.35 13.20
C LEU A 735 18.57 17.61 13.21
N LYS A 736 18.63 18.42 12.15
CA LYS A 736 17.77 19.60 11.98
C LYS A 736 16.28 19.25 12.00
N PHE A 737 15.92 18.04 11.53
CA PHE A 737 14.53 17.59 11.42
C PHE A 737 13.99 16.84 12.64
N LEU A 738 14.85 16.30 13.52
CA LEU A 738 14.45 15.51 14.68
C LEU A 738 13.46 16.20 15.63
N PRO A 739 13.58 17.50 15.96
CA PRO A 739 12.62 18.19 16.81
C PRO A 739 11.19 18.14 16.26
N LYS A 740 11.04 18.23 14.92
CA LYS A 740 9.74 18.19 14.22
C LYS A 740 9.11 16.79 14.20
N LEU A 741 9.90 15.72 14.38
CA LEU A 741 9.44 14.32 14.34
C LEU A 741 8.78 13.81 15.64
N ARG A 742 8.90 14.53 16.75
CA ARG A 742 8.48 14.08 18.10
C ARG A 742 6.96 13.85 18.23
N PHE A 743 6.15 14.41 17.33
CA PHE A 743 4.67 14.42 17.40
C PHE A 743 3.95 13.19 16.82
N LEU A 744 4.65 12.17 16.32
CA LEU A 744 4.03 11.06 15.56
C LEU A 744 3.77 9.68 16.23
N PRO A 745 3.99 9.42 17.55
CA PRO A 745 3.64 8.12 18.12
C PRO A 745 2.12 8.00 18.34
N THR A 746 1.36 7.78 17.27
CA THR A 746 -0.10 7.62 17.32
C THR A 746 -0.50 6.17 17.60
N THR A 747 -1.51 5.97 18.45
CA THR A 747 -2.15 4.65 18.65
C THR A 747 -2.92 4.26 17.39
N LYS A 748 -3.16 2.95 17.17
CA LYS A 748 -3.93 2.47 16.00
C LYS A 748 -5.29 3.18 15.87
N ASN A 749 -5.96 3.44 17.00
CA ASN A 749 -7.27 4.11 17.03
C ASN A 749 -7.21 5.55 16.50
N LYS A 750 -6.20 6.32 16.90
CA LYS A 750 -5.98 7.68 16.37
C LYS A 750 -5.67 7.69 14.86
N MET A 751 -5.12 6.60 14.32
CA MET A 751 -4.93 6.46 12.87
C MET A 751 -6.25 6.22 12.15
N TYR A 752 -7.12 5.36 12.69
CA TYR A 752 -8.45 5.15 12.13
C TYR A 752 -9.25 6.44 12.13
N GLU A 753 -9.25 7.17 13.24
CA GLU A 753 -9.91 8.48 13.36
C GLU A 753 -9.38 9.49 12.33
N ARG A 754 -8.06 9.57 12.14
CA ARG A 754 -7.47 10.49 11.13
C ARG A 754 -7.80 10.07 9.70
N VAL A 755 -7.74 8.78 9.38
CA VAL A 755 -8.11 8.29 8.04
C VAL A 755 -9.59 8.54 7.79
N GLU A 756 -10.44 8.33 8.78
CA GLU A 756 -11.88 8.61 8.71
C GLU A 756 -12.17 10.11 8.50
N LEU A 757 -11.47 10.99 9.22
CA LEU A 757 -11.53 12.44 8.99
C LEU A 757 -11.07 12.84 7.58
N LEU A 758 -9.99 12.23 7.07
CA LEU A 758 -9.49 12.49 5.72
C LEU A 758 -10.49 12.02 4.65
N ILE A 759 -11.10 10.85 4.84
CA ILE A 759 -12.15 10.35 3.94
C ILE A 759 -13.34 11.31 3.94
N LYS A 760 -13.79 11.71 5.12
CA LYS A 760 -14.92 12.64 5.27
C LYS A 760 -14.64 14.01 4.64
N LYS A 761 -13.40 14.49 4.68
CA LYS A 761 -13.02 15.81 4.17
C LYS A 761 -12.71 15.83 2.67
N PHE A 762 -12.11 14.77 2.13
CA PHE A 762 -11.60 14.75 0.75
C PHE A 762 -12.37 13.84 -0.21
N VAL A 763 -13.00 12.77 0.29
CA VAL A 763 -13.69 11.78 -0.57
C VAL A 763 -15.19 12.03 -0.60
N ASP A 764 -15.81 12.24 0.55
CA ASP A 764 -17.26 12.45 0.64
C ASP A 764 -17.80 13.71 -0.05
N PRO A 765 -17.15 14.90 0.02
CA PRO A 765 -17.70 16.11 -0.61
C PRO A 765 -17.54 16.17 -2.14
N ILE A 766 -16.69 15.32 -2.73
CA ILE A 766 -16.46 15.27 -4.18
C ILE A 766 -17.38 14.23 -4.86
N MET A 767 -17.89 13.28 -4.10
CA MET A 767 -18.72 12.20 -4.64
C MET A 767 -20.16 12.66 -4.87
N ASN A 768 -20.39 13.37 -5.97
CA ASN A 768 -21.74 13.57 -6.50
C ASN A 768 -22.28 12.22 -6.96
N TYR A 769 -23.46 11.84 -6.45
CA TYR A 769 -24.10 10.56 -6.78
C TYR A 769 -25.01 10.76 -7.99
N PRO A 770 -24.66 10.24 -9.18
CA PRO A 770 -25.45 10.46 -10.38
C PRO A 770 -26.62 9.47 -10.44
N MET A 771 -27.38 9.33 -9.35
CA MET A 771 -28.55 8.44 -9.34
C MET A 771 -29.61 8.95 -10.31
N ASP A 772 -29.66 10.26 -10.55
CA ASP A 772 -30.57 10.88 -11.52
C ASP A 772 -30.12 10.66 -12.97
N GLN A 773 -28.81 10.52 -13.23
CA GLN A 773 -28.30 10.24 -14.58
C GLN A 773 -28.74 8.86 -15.10
N ILE A 774 -29.04 7.90 -14.20
CA ILE A 774 -29.56 6.57 -14.59
C ILE A 774 -30.89 6.73 -15.34
N TYR A 775 -31.74 7.64 -14.87
CA TYR A 775 -33.00 7.96 -15.53
C TYR A 775 -32.76 8.69 -16.84
N ASP A 776 -31.89 9.70 -16.84
CA ASP A 776 -31.66 10.56 -18.00
C ASP A 776 -30.98 9.82 -19.16
N GLN A 777 -30.07 8.88 -18.90
CA GLN A 777 -29.45 8.02 -19.92
C GLN A 777 -30.48 7.20 -20.71
N LYS A 778 -31.48 6.63 -20.03
CA LYS A 778 -32.53 5.82 -20.67
C LYS A 778 -33.57 6.64 -21.42
N LEU A 779 -33.61 7.95 -21.17
CA LEU A 779 -34.62 8.86 -21.71
C LEU A 779 -34.04 9.82 -22.75
N ARG A 780 -32.73 9.74 -23.04
CA ARG A 780 -32.00 10.63 -23.94
C ARG A 780 -32.54 10.67 -25.37
N LEU A 781 -33.07 9.55 -25.85
CA LEU A 781 -33.65 9.41 -27.19
C LEU A 781 -35.12 9.82 -27.28
N THR A 782 -35.73 10.23 -26.16
CA THR A 782 -37.17 10.57 -26.11
C THR A 782 -37.37 12.07 -26.03
N SER A 783 -38.49 12.56 -26.60
CA SER A 783 -38.94 13.94 -26.42
C SER A 783 -38.89 14.35 -24.94
N LYS A 784 -38.45 15.58 -24.65
CA LYS A 784 -38.29 16.12 -23.28
C LYS A 784 -39.56 15.93 -22.42
N LYS A 785 -40.75 16.09 -23.01
CA LYS A 785 -42.05 15.89 -22.33
C LYS A 785 -42.29 14.42 -21.96
N ILE A 786 -42.00 13.50 -22.88
CA ILE A 786 -42.13 12.04 -22.67
C ILE A 786 -41.06 11.54 -21.68
N ALA A 787 -39.85 12.08 -21.76
CA ALA A 787 -38.77 11.81 -20.81
C ALA A 787 -39.20 12.17 -19.38
N ALA A 788 -39.72 13.38 -19.18
CA ALA A 788 -40.16 13.84 -17.87
C ALA A 788 -41.26 12.97 -17.27
N THR A 789 -42.29 12.61 -18.05
CA THR A 789 -43.39 11.75 -17.56
C THR A 789 -42.92 10.34 -17.21
N ARG A 790 -42.05 9.74 -18.03
CA ARG A 790 -41.44 8.43 -17.74
C ARG A 790 -40.54 8.48 -16.50
N LYS A 791 -39.73 9.53 -16.33
CA LYS A 791 -38.90 9.76 -15.14
C LYS A 791 -39.75 9.84 -13.88
N GLN A 792 -40.82 10.64 -13.90
CA GLN A 792 -41.76 10.75 -12.77
C GLN A 792 -42.45 9.41 -12.47
N LYS A 793 -42.89 8.67 -13.51
CA LYS A 793 -43.48 7.34 -13.35
C LYS A 793 -42.51 6.38 -12.66
N TRP A 794 -41.25 6.33 -13.09
CA TRP A 794 -40.24 5.48 -12.46
C TRP A 794 -39.91 5.91 -11.03
N GLN A 795 -39.75 7.21 -10.76
CA GLN A 795 -39.54 7.72 -9.41
C GLN A 795 -40.72 7.39 -8.47
N ARG A 796 -41.95 7.46 -8.98
CA ARG A 796 -43.16 7.07 -8.25
C ARG A 796 -43.16 5.58 -7.92
N LEU A 797 -42.84 4.72 -8.90
CA LEU A 797 -42.66 3.29 -8.67
C LEU A 797 -41.54 3.02 -7.66
N GLU A 798 -40.44 3.78 -7.69
CA GLU A 798 -39.31 3.62 -6.75
C GLU A 798 -39.75 3.92 -5.33
N LYS A 799 -40.43 5.05 -5.17
CA LYS A 799 -40.93 5.52 -3.89
C LYS A 799 -41.86 4.51 -3.23
N TYR A 800 -42.74 3.85 -4.00
CA TYR A 800 -43.74 2.93 -3.45
C TYR A 800 -43.26 1.48 -3.34
N PHE A 801 -42.54 0.98 -4.35
CA PHE A 801 -42.18 -0.44 -4.43
C PHE A 801 -40.72 -0.75 -4.09
N GLY A 802 -39.85 0.26 -3.98
CA GLY A 802 -38.41 0.08 -3.74
C GLY A 802 -38.09 -0.88 -2.60
N GLY A 803 -38.78 -0.74 -1.46
CA GLY A 803 -38.56 -1.56 -0.27
C GLY A 803 -39.16 -2.97 -0.29
N VAL A 804 -40.02 -3.29 -1.26
CA VAL A 804 -40.65 -4.62 -1.43
C VAL A 804 -40.19 -5.35 -2.70
N THR A 805 -39.31 -4.75 -3.50
CA THR A 805 -38.87 -5.33 -4.78
C THR A 805 -38.28 -6.73 -4.68
N GLN A 806 -37.56 -7.04 -3.60
CA GLN A 806 -36.99 -8.35 -3.35
C GLN A 806 -38.03 -9.42 -3.00
N MET A 807 -39.24 -9.03 -2.58
CA MET A 807 -40.36 -9.95 -2.37
C MET A 807 -40.84 -10.60 -3.67
N SER A 808 -40.48 -10.05 -4.84
CA SER A 808 -40.83 -10.64 -6.15
C SER A 808 -40.32 -12.07 -6.35
N LYS A 809 -39.32 -12.49 -5.57
CA LYS A 809 -38.78 -13.86 -5.58
C LYS A 809 -39.54 -14.83 -4.67
N MET A 810 -40.50 -14.35 -3.90
CA MET A 810 -41.23 -15.14 -2.91
C MET A 810 -42.53 -15.67 -3.48
N SER A 811 -42.89 -16.90 -3.11
CA SER A 811 -44.21 -17.47 -3.41
C SER A 811 -45.29 -16.87 -2.50
N LYS A 812 -46.57 -16.99 -2.88
CA LYS A 812 -47.70 -16.52 -2.06
C LYS A 812 -47.70 -17.12 -0.64
N ALA A 813 -47.36 -18.41 -0.53
CA ALA A 813 -47.24 -19.10 0.76
C ALA A 813 -46.08 -18.59 1.63
N GLN A 814 -44.98 -18.15 1.02
CA GLN A 814 -43.90 -17.49 1.75
C GLN A 814 -44.30 -16.08 2.22
N ILE A 815 -45.14 -15.39 1.45
CA ILE A 815 -45.65 -14.05 1.81
C ILE A 815 -46.60 -14.13 3.00
N SER A 816 -47.47 -15.14 3.08
CA SER A 816 -48.34 -15.34 4.26
C SER A 816 -47.55 -15.71 5.52
N ASN A 817 -46.37 -16.31 5.37
CA ASN A 817 -45.44 -16.59 6.46
C ASN A 817 -44.58 -15.39 6.89
N ASN A 818 -44.77 -14.21 6.28
CA ASN A 818 -44.12 -12.99 6.73
C ASN A 818 -44.62 -12.57 8.11
N VAL A 819 -43.80 -11.78 8.79
CA VAL A 819 -44.16 -11.09 10.03
C VAL A 819 -44.19 -9.59 9.78
N ALA A 820 -45.34 -8.96 9.95
CA ALA A 820 -45.51 -7.53 9.75
C ALA A 820 -45.19 -6.74 11.04
N ILE A 821 -44.42 -5.66 10.91
CA ILE A 821 -44.13 -4.72 11.99
C ILE A 821 -44.69 -3.36 11.56
N ILE A 822 -45.75 -2.90 12.22
CA ILE A 822 -46.54 -1.73 11.80
C ILE A 822 -46.35 -0.59 12.80
N VAL A 823 -46.07 0.62 12.30
CA VAL A 823 -45.98 1.86 13.07
C VAL A 823 -46.96 2.88 12.50
N GLY A 824 -47.88 3.40 13.32
CA GLY A 824 -48.99 4.25 12.85
C GLY A 824 -50.21 3.43 12.42
N GLN A 825 -50.87 2.75 13.36
CA GLN A 825 -51.99 1.85 13.03
C GLN A 825 -53.14 2.56 12.29
N GLN A 826 -53.41 3.83 12.63
CA GLN A 826 -54.50 4.61 12.03
C GLN A 826 -54.21 4.93 10.56
N GLU A 827 -52.98 5.35 10.25
CA GLU A 827 -52.52 5.66 8.90
C GLU A 827 -52.37 4.41 8.03
N GLU A 828 -51.96 3.29 8.64
CA GLU A 828 -51.71 2.01 7.96
C GLU A 828 -52.88 1.02 8.05
N MET A 829 -54.12 1.49 8.25
CA MET A 829 -55.28 0.61 8.45
C MET A 829 -55.49 -0.37 7.29
N ASN A 830 -55.19 0.03 6.06
CA ASN A 830 -55.26 -0.85 4.90
C ASN A 830 -54.25 -2.00 4.99
N ALA A 831 -53.02 -1.73 5.45
CA ALA A 831 -52.01 -2.75 5.69
C ALA A 831 -52.47 -3.73 6.79
N VAL A 832 -53.06 -3.22 7.86
CA VAL A 832 -53.60 -4.03 8.97
C VAL A 832 -54.70 -4.97 8.46
N ARG A 833 -55.65 -4.45 7.67
CA ARG A 833 -56.74 -5.26 7.10
C ARG A 833 -56.24 -6.34 6.15
N GLU A 834 -55.30 -6.01 5.27
CA GLU A 834 -54.71 -6.98 4.34
C GLU A 834 -53.90 -8.05 5.06
N CYS A 835 -53.08 -7.68 6.05
CA CYS A 835 -52.34 -8.64 6.87
C CYS A 835 -53.27 -9.59 7.61
N LYS A 836 -54.37 -9.06 8.19
CA LYS A 836 -55.39 -9.88 8.86
C LYS A 836 -56.07 -10.85 7.89
N LYS A 837 -56.42 -10.40 6.68
CA LYS A 837 -57.03 -11.26 5.64
C LYS A 837 -56.10 -12.39 5.19
N LEU A 838 -54.79 -12.16 5.19
CA LEU A 838 -53.77 -13.15 4.79
C LEU A 838 -53.19 -13.97 5.94
N GLY A 839 -53.66 -13.76 7.18
CA GLY A 839 -53.15 -14.45 8.37
C GLY A 839 -51.72 -14.07 8.78
N ILE A 840 -51.19 -12.95 8.29
CA ILE A 840 -49.84 -12.47 8.60
C ILE A 840 -49.80 -11.97 10.04
N LYS A 841 -48.84 -12.47 10.84
CA LYS A 841 -48.69 -12.06 12.24
C LYS A 841 -48.16 -10.64 12.35
N MET A 842 -48.83 -9.83 13.17
CA MET A 842 -48.56 -8.39 13.28
C MET A 842 -47.98 -8.00 14.65
N PHE A 843 -46.91 -7.20 14.61
CA PHE A 843 -46.37 -6.46 15.75
C PHE A 843 -46.64 -4.98 15.52
N THR A 844 -47.50 -4.37 16.34
CA THR A 844 -47.93 -2.99 16.11
C THR A 844 -47.54 -2.10 17.28
N ILE A 845 -46.86 -0.99 16.97
CA ILE A 845 -46.72 0.12 17.91
C ILE A 845 -48.07 0.86 17.93
N ILE A 846 -48.72 0.86 19.08
CA ILE A 846 -50.03 1.47 19.24
C ILE A 846 -49.97 2.65 20.20
N ASP A 847 -50.52 3.78 19.78
CA ASP A 847 -50.77 4.92 20.63
C ASP A 847 -52.19 4.86 21.24
N THR A 848 -52.56 5.81 22.09
CA THR A 848 -53.82 5.81 22.84
C THR A 848 -55.06 5.95 21.95
N ASN A 849 -54.92 6.42 20.71
CA ASN A 849 -55.97 6.49 19.70
C ASN A 849 -56.15 5.18 18.89
N CYS A 850 -55.27 4.20 19.06
CA CYS A 850 -55.25 2.95 18.30
C CYS A 850 -56.13 1.86 18.95
N ASN A 851 -56.53 0.84 18.19
CA ASN A 851 -57.26 -0.32 18.70
C ASN A 851 -56.31 -1.52 18.93
N PRO A 852 -56.02 -1.91 20.19
CA PRO A 852 -55.15 -3.04 20.49
C PRO A 852 -55.68 -4.39 19.99
N LYS A 853 -56.99 -4.53 19.75
CA LYS A 853 -57.60 -5.79 19.30
C LYS A 853 -57.27 -6.15 17.84
N LEU A 854 -56.71 -5.21 17.08
CA LEU A 854 -56.37 -5.42 15.65
C LEU A 854 -54.95 -5.96 15.44
N SER A 855 -54.17 -6.23 16.49
CA SER A 855 -52.77 -6.69 16.41
C SER A 855 -52.54 -7.91 17.30
N ASP A 856 -51.75 -8.88 16.84
CA ASP A 856 -51.38 -10.06 17.65
C ASP A 856 -50.42 -9.68 18.79
N HIS A 857 -49.46 -8.78 18.50
CA HIS A 857 -48.44 -8.36 19.43
C HIS A 857 -48.43 -6.84 19.56
N VAL A 858 -49.13 -6.39 20.61
CA VAL A 858 -49.31 -4.99 20.96
C VAL A 858 -48.09 -4.41 21.65
N ILE A 859 -47.63 -3.23 21.22
CA ILE A 859 -46.59 -2.45 21.90
C ILE A 859 -47.15 -1.04 22.17
N PRO A 860 -47.65 -0.76 23.38
CA PRO A 860 -48.24 0.53 23.70
C PRO A 860 -47.14 1.58 23.88
N ALA A 861 -47.05 2.53 22.96
CA ALA A 861 -46.02 3.55 22.94
C ALA A 861 -46.38 4.71 22.00
N ASN A 862 -45.78 5.87 22.25
CA ASN A 862 -45.84 7.03 21.37
C ASN A 862 -45.28 6.70 19.97
N ASP A 863 -46.10 6.78 18.93
CA ASP A 863 -45.72 6.57 17.54
C ASP A 863 -45.55 7.88 16.73
N ASP A 864 -45.79 9.03 17.36
CA ASP A 864 -45.53 10.35 16.76
C ASP A 864 -44.10 10.85 17.03
N SER A 865 -43.48 10.37 18.11
CA SER A 865 -42.10 10.74 18.45
C SER A 865 -41.07 9.89 17.71
N ARG A 866 -40.21 10.57 16.93
CA ARG A 866 -39.05 9.95 16.27
C ARG A 866 -38.13 9.22 17.27
N THR A 867 -37.90 9.77 18.47
CA THR A 867 -37.01 9.16 19.47
C THR A 867 -37.62 7.89 20.08
N SER A 868 -38.95 7.87 20.27
CA SER A 868 -39.69 6.70 20.74
C SER A 868 -39.62 5.55 19.73
N ILE A 869 -39.97 5.84 18.47
CA ILE A 869 -39.91 4.86 17.37
C ILE A 869 -38.48 4.34 17.19
N GLN A 870 -37.48 5.23 17.21
CA GLN A 870 -36.07 4.85 17.08
C GLN A 870 -35.62 3.90 18.20
N TYR A 871 -36.04 4.15 19.44
CA TYR A 871 -35.72 3.29 20.57
C TYR A 871 -36.32 1.89 20.39
N ILE A 872 -37.60 1.81 20.04
CA ILE A 872 -38.32 0.52 19.88
C ILE A 872 -37.75 -0.26 18.69
N LEU A 873 -37.67 0.36 17.50
CA LEU A 873 -37.13 -0.30 16.30
C LEU A 873 -35.65 -0.67 16.48
N GLY A 874 -34.88 0.15 17.20
CA GLY A 874 -33.50 -0.15 17.54
C GLY A 874 -33.37 -1.44 18.36
N GLN A 875 -34.25 -1.66 19.33
CA GLN A 875 -34.30 -2.92 20.07
C GLN A 875 -34.81 -4.07 19.22
N MET A 876 -35.88 -3.90 18.44
CA MET A 876 -36.34 -4.96 17.52
C MET A 876 -35.19 -5.43 16.62
N LEU A 877 -34.46 -4.49 16.02
CA LEU A 877 -33.32 -4.79 15.17
C LEU A 877 -32.23 -5.59 15.88
N THR A 878 -31.91 -5.27 17.14
CA THR A 878 -30.87 -6.02 17.88
C THR A 878 -31.31 -7.45 18.14
N TYR A 879 -32.58 -7.68 18.52
CA TYR A 879 -33.12 -9.02 18.72
C TYR A 879 -33.18 -9.84 17.43
N ILE A 880 -33.64 -9.24 16.31
CA ILE A 880 -33.64 -9.90 14.98
C ILE A 880 -32.23 -10.35 14.61
N ARG A 881 -31.26 -9.42 14.64
CA ARG A 881 -29.88 -9.71 14.23
C ARG A 881 -29.22 -10.73 15.13
N PHE A 882 -29.51 -10.69 16.43
CA PHE A 882 -29.00 -11.67 17.37
C PHE A 882 -29.53 -13.08 17.03
N ALA A 883 -30.84 -13.22 16.81
CA ALA A 883 -31.47 -14.48 16.43
C ALA A 883 -30.96 -15.01 15.08
N GLN A 884 -30.83 -14.16 14.05
CA GLN A 884 -30.25 -14.52 12.75
C GLN A 884 -28.81 -15.02 12.88
N LYS A 885 -27.98 -14.33 13.70
CA LYS A 885 -26.60 -14.76 13.97
C LYS A 885 -26.56 -16.11 14.65
N LEU A 886 -27.49 -16.36 15.57
CA LEU A 886 -27.61 -17.63 16.28
C LEU A 886 -28.02 -18.77 15.33
N ARG A 887 -29.01 -18.53 14.46
CA ARG A 887 -29.40 -19.45 13.36
C ARG A 887 -28.21 -19.81 12.48
N ARG A 888 -27.46 -18.81 11.97
CA ARG A 888 -26.27 -19.05 11.12
C ARG A 888 -25.21 -19.91 11.82
N LYS A 889 -24.95 -19.65 13.11
CA LYS A 889 -23.99 -20.46 13.89
C LYS A 889 -24.45 -21.91 14.06
N VAL A 890 -25.74 -22.13 14.32
CA VAL A 890 -26.30 -23.48 14.45
C VAL A 890 -26.24 -24.21 13.11
N ALA A 891 -26.59 -23.54 12.01
CA ALA A 891 -26.47 -24.11 10.66
C ALA A 891 -25.03 -24.52 10.30
N LEU A 892 -24.05 -23.63 10.55
CA LEU A 892 -22.62 -23.95 10.34
C LEU A 892 -22.15 -25.11 11.22
N LYS A 893 -22.60 -25.17 12.47
CA LYS A 893 -22.24 -26.28 13.36
C LYS A 893 -22.86 -27.60 12.89
N LYS A 894 -24.09 -27.56 12.38
CA LYS A 894 -24.77 -28.76 11.83
C LYS A 894 -24.09 -29.24 10.55
N SER A 895 -23.68 -28.33 9.66
CA SER A 895 -22.93 -28.71 8.44
C SER A 895 -21.54 -29.28 8.75
N LEU A 896 -20.84 -28.73 9.75
CA LEU A 896 -19.55 -29.24 10.24
C LEU A 896 -19.65 -30.54 11.06
N LEU A 897 -20.86 -30.96 11.44
CA LEU A 897 -21.12 -32.24 12.09
C LEU A 897 -21.59 -33.31 11.09
N PHE A 898 -21.92 -32.88 9.88
CA PHE A 898 -22.41 -33.73 8.78
C PHE A 898 -21.31 -34.01 7.76
N LEU A 899 -20.39 -33.05 7.57
CA LEU A 899 -19.01 -33.29 7.12
C LEU A 899 -18.21 -33.91 8.26
#